data_AF-A0A818ZAA5-F1
#
_entry.id   AF-A0A818ZAA5-F1
#
_cell.length_a   1.000
_cell.length_b   1.000
_cell.length_c   1.000
_cell.angle_alpha   90.00
_cell.angle_beta   90.00
_cell.angle_gamma   90.00
#
_symmetry.space_group_name_H-M   'P 1'
#
loop_
_entity.id
_entity.type
_entity.pdbx_description
1 polymer ?
#
loop_
_entity_poly.entity_id
_entity_poly.type
_entity_poly.pdbx_seq_one_letter_code
_entity_poly.pdbx_strand_id
1 'polypeptide(L)'
;MFQFKRRLHDNKCLEEETKKFRITYDDKKIISSFENLSNELFYEIFDYLEGCDLFQAFSNLNSRFQALLISSSLRLKIDLRSLSEPLQQNSAIDIINTNKHQIISLNMTNFDHYDSSLTLFNIDSSFSRLESLVLDDMKSNQLIPLLIKFYIQTKMIQVKRYLNNSELSHEETKKLRTKYNDRKITNCLENLSNELFYEIFDYLDGCDLFKAFSNLNIRFEALLTSLFLLLKIDLRFHPEVIQRYRSTCIVVPNKHRIISLSLTNFYLYNSTFTRFNIDSSFSRLESLVLDNMKSNELIPLLINLISLPRLFSLTIYYDDDLKDISNIYQIIFNLPMLNYYKLSFSSLESFIPISRATNDQFSSIKYLVIDHCCTLDELINIISYTPHLCRLTCEEVNESTKNIVKDTLNTIFSLTHIFIAKCYAQFDELETFLTNVSPQLEVLCINTFKDVNYLDANRWEQIISQYLLYLNTFEFQYEEFIDEDFKASVYHELINRFNSSFWIKRKWFFTISIKTDSWDDNIIVYSIVPYRQTRDNFEKEKKNNHQFIDEIYKNVIQHNDISNKHVSIILNVTDLSHTDSDELFIDMISPILAMIPITCLNITLNEIFIGTLIDLMKCLSNLDSLFISSLSMIQPRCLSIEETKIFRLLSNTNKITKVNLEKMNHLEEVQFLVDLCPRMKYFEIDCTNGICPEKVLRFILMKNTKYIRNLCVLCLKISPMNMNIIDKLKNIIDIEQLCQTYTIEQIDSRIYFRLNL
;
A
#
# COMPACT_ATOMS: atom_id res chain seq x y z
N MET A 1 -5.93 -6.17 11.35
CA MET A 1 -6.37 -5.22 12.38
C MET A 1 -6.01 -3.84 11.86
N PHE A 2 -7.01 -3.04 11.48
CA PHE A 2 -6.84 -1.79 10.71
C PHE A 2 -5.91 -0.80 11.43
N GLN A 3 -4.76 -0.47 10.83
CA GLN A 3 -3.91 0.65 11.25
C GLN A 3 -4.17 1.86 10.33
N PHE A 4 -4.51 2.99 10.95
CA PHE A 4 -4.77 4.25 10.27
C PHE A 4 -3.46 5.03 10.10
N LYS A 5 -3.07 5.24 8.84
CA LYS A 5 -1.94 6.06 8.40
C LYS A 5 -2.37 7.51 8.25
N ARG A 6 -1.98 8.40 9.16
CA ARG A 6 -2.15 9.85 8.99
C ARG A 6 -0.85 10.42 8.40
N ARG A 7 -0.87 10.83 7.13
CA ARG A 7 0.13 11.72 6.54
C ARG A 7 -0.35 13.16 6.71
N LEU A 8 0.38 13.97 7.48
CA LEU A 8 0.29 15.43 7.39
C LEU A 8 1.72 15.99 7.38
N HIS A 9 2.14 16.37 6.18
CA HIS A 9 3.25 17.29 5.95
C HIS A 9 2.69 18.72 6.09
N ASP A 10 3.21 19.49 7.04
CA ASP A 10 3.65 20.90 6.89
C ASP A 10 3.70 21.65 8.23
N ASN A 11 4.92 21.77 8.77
CA ASN A 11 5.29 22.47 10.00
C ASN A 11 5.30 24.02 9.89
N LYS A 12 4.44 24.62 9.06
CA LYS A 12 4.35 26.09 8.91
C LYS A 12 3.07 26.73 9.45
N CYS A 13 2.07 25.95 9.85
CA CYS A 13 0.80 26.49 10.40
C CYS A 13 0.79 26.72 11.92
N LEU A 14 1.76 26.20 12.69
CA LEU A 14 1.69 26.27 14.17
C LEU A 14 1.97 27.66 14.78
N GLU A 15 2.62 28.58 14.07
CA GLU A 15 2.87 29.94 14.59
C GLU A 15 1.66 30.88 14.45
N GLU A 16 0.70 30.60 13.58
CA GLU A 16 -0.52 31.42 13.45
C GLU A 16 -1.62 31.04 14.45
N GLU A 17 -1.64 29.81 14.97
CA GLU A 17 -2.65 29.35 15.92
C GLU A 17 -2.48 29.92 17.34
N THR A 18 -1.26 30.28 17.74
CA THR A 18 -0.99 30.83 19.09
C THR A 18 -1.47 32.27 19.27
N LYS A 19 -1.71 33.02 18.19
CA LYS A 19 -2.22 34.41 18.25
C LYS A 19 -3.75 34.53 18.34
N LYS A 20 -4.52 33.45 18.13
CA LYS A 20 -5.99 33.48 18.17
C LYS A 20 -6.64 33.21 19.53
N PHE A 21 -5.86 32.88 20.57
CA PHE A 21 -6.39 32.71 21.94
C PHE A 21 -6.53 34.06 22.68
N ARG A 22 -7.45 34.89 22.19
CA ARG A 22 -8.09 35.95 22.99
C ARG A 22 -9.59 35.78 22.83
N ILE A 23 -10.15 34.86 23.63
CA ILE A 23 -11.60 34.62 23.70
C ILE A 23 -12.22 35.86 24.35
N THR A 24 -12.80 36.72 23.51
CA THR A 24 -13.82 37.68 23.94
C THR A 24 -15.14 36.94 23.89
N TYR A 25 -15.83 36.87 25.03
CA TYR A 25 -17.19 36.34 25.10
C TYR A 25 -18.09 37.30 24.33
N ASP A 26 -18.64 36.82 23.22
CA ASP A 26 -19.73 37.48 22.52
C ASP A 26 -20.88 36.49 22.38
N ASP A 27 -22.01 36.83 22.98
CA ASP A 27 -23.23 36.03 23.01
C ASP A 27 -23.82 35.95 21.60
N LYS A 28 -23.57 34.86 20.86
CA LYS A 28 -24.48 34.28 19.85
C LYS A 28 -23.92 32.99 19.19
N LYS A 29 -24.73 31.93 19.27
CA LYS A 29 -24.67 30.65 18.56
C LYS A 29 -23.58 29.68 19.06
N ILE A 30 -24.02 28.66 19.80
CA ILE A 30 -23.23 27.47 20.11
C ILE A 30 -22.91 26.79 18.76
N ILE A 31 -21.74 27.05 18.21
CA ILE A 31 -21.17 26.25 17.13
C ILE A 31 -20.72 24.95 17.80
N SER A 32 -21.42 23.84 17.53
CA SER A 32 -21.00 22.54 18.03
C SER A 32 -19.58 22.24 17.55
N SER A 33 -18.69 21.83 18.45
CA SER A 33 -17.32 21.36 18.14
C SER A 33 -17.28 20.18 17.17
N PHE A 34 -18.41 19.49 16.95
CA PHE A 34 -18.64 18.55 15.86
C PHE A 34 -18.28 19.15 14.49
N GLU A 35 -18.60 20.43 14.26
CA GLU A 35 -18.24 21.16 13.03
C GLU A 35 -16.74 21.42 12.88
N ASN A 36 -15.89 20.95 13.81
CA ASN A 36 -14.42 21.07 13.75
C ASN A 36 -13.71 19.74 13.46
N LEU A 37 -14.42 18.62 13.31
CA LEU A 37 -13.82 17.35 12.84
C LEU A 37 -13.26 17.52 11.43
N SER A 38 -12.31 16.70 10.97
CA SER A 38 -11.73 16.85 9.61
C SER A 38 -12.71 16.38 8.52
N ASN A 39 -12.48 16.79 7.27
CA ASN A 39 -13.36 16.39 6.15
C ASN A 39 -13.28 14.88 5.87
N GLU A 40 -12.10 14.29 6.05
CA GLU A 40 -11.82 12.86 5.85
C GLU A 40 -12.66 12.00 6.79
N LEU A 41 -12.69 12.36 8.07
CA LEU A 41 -13.53 11.69 9.07
C LEU A 41 -15.02 11.77 8.70
N PHE A 42 -15.47 12.90 8.14
CA PHE A 42 -16.86 12.99 7.67
C PHE A 42 -17.14 12.07 6.49
N TYR A 43 -16.24 11.97 5.51
CA TYR A 43 -16.42 11.02 4.41
C TYR A 43 -16.47 9.58 4.89
N GLU A 44 -15.64 9.21 5.87
CA GLU A 44 -15.70 7.88 6.50
C GLU A 44 -17.03 7.65 7.23
N ILE A 45 -17.52 8.62 8.00
CA ILE A 45 -18.84 8.54 8.64
C ILE A 45 -19.95 8.40 7.59
N PHE A 46 -19.84 9.15 6.49
CA PHE A 46 -20.85 9.18 5.43
C PHE A 46 -20.94 7.85 4.66
N ASP A 47 -19.85 7.08 4.59
CA ASP A 47 -19.84 5.76 3.93
C ASP A 47 -20.72 4.71 4.63
N TYR A 48 -21.09 4.92 5.90
CA TYR A 48 -21.98 4.07 6.70
C TYR A 48 -23.45 4.49 6.67
N LEU A 49 -23.74 5.72 6.26
CA LEU A 49 -25.11 6.22 6.17
C LEU A 49 -25.67 5.97 4.77
N GLU A 50 -26.94 5.58 4.70
CA GLU A 50 -27.66 5.62 3.43
C GLU A 50 -27.77 7.08 2.97
N GLY A 51 -27.67 7.31 1.67
CA GLY A 51 -27.57 8.64 1.09
C GLY A 51 -28.77 9.52 1.44
N CYS A 52 -29.97 8.93 1.57
CA CYS A 52 -31.13 9.69 2.03
C CYS A 52 -31.00 10.15 3.48
N ASP A 53 -30.56 9.26 4.38
CA ASP A 53 -30.32 9.58 5.80
C ASP A 53 -29.21 10.62 5.95
N LEU A 54 -28.16 10.49 5.14
CA LEU A 54 -27.05 11.42 5.08
C LEU A 54 -27.52 12.85 4.72
N PHE A 55 -28.24 13.00 3.60
CA PHE A 55 -28.74 14.31 3.20
C PHE A 55 -29.76 14.85 4.19
N GLN A 56 -30.62 13.99 4.75
CA GLN A 56 -31.59 14.42 5.77
C GLN A 56 -30.91 14.91 7.06
N ALA A 57 -29.80 14.27 7.46
CA ALA A 57 -29.06 14.63 8.66
C ALA A 57 -28.19 15.88 8.45
N PHE A 58 -27.56 16.06 7.28
CA PHE A 58 -26.47 17.03 7.08
C PHE A 58 -26.76 18.19 6.12
N SER A 59 -27.75 18.10 5.21
CA SER A 59 -27.96 19.08 4.12
C SER A 59 -28.29 20.50 4.57
N ASN A 60 -28.82 20.66 5.79
CA ASN A 60 -29.30 21.93 6.33
C ASN A 60 -28.55 22.36 7.60
N LEU A 61 -27.42 21.73 7.92
CA LEU A 61 -26.63 22.10 9.11
C LEU A 61 -25.92 23.45 8.91
N ASN A 62 -24.99 23.51 7.95
CA ASN A 62 -24.24 24.72 7.60
C ASN A 62 -23.62 24.59 6.20
N SER A 63 -22.96 25.66 5.73
CA SER A 63 -22.31 25.70 4.42
C SER A 63 -21.16 24.70 4.28
N ARG A 64 -20.47 24.34 5.37
CA ARG A 64 -19.40 23.33 5.35
C ARG A 64 -19.96 21.95 5.04
N PHE A 65 -21.03 21.53 5.71
CA PHE A 65 -21.66 20.24 5.43
C PHE A 65 -22.32 20.20 4.06
N GLN A 66 -22.90 21.32 3.60
CA GLN A 66 -23.35 21.42 2.22
C GLN A 66 -22.19 21.24 1.22
N ALA A 67 -21.03 21.86 1.48
CA ALA A 67 -19.84 21.67 0.66
C ALA A 67 -19.34 20.22 0.68
N LEU A 68 -19.40 19.54 1.83
CA LEU A 68 -19.05 18.11 1.95
C LEU A 68 -20.02 17.21 1.17
N LEU A 69 -21.32 17.49 1.22
CA LEU A 69 -22.34 16.72 0.51
C LEU A 69 -22.29 16.93 -1.01
N ILE A 70 -21.87 18.11 -1.47
CA ILE A 70 -21.73 18.42 -2.90
C ILE A 70 -20.32 18.04 -3.43
N SER A 71 -19.40 17.66 -2.55
CA SER A 71 -18.05 17.27 -2.92
C SER A 71 -18.03 16.02 -3.80
N SER A 72 -17.30 16.08 -4.91
CA SER A 72 -17.10 14.94 -5.81
C SER A 72 -16.41 13.75 -5.14
N SER A 73 -15.76 13.95 -3.99
CA SER A 73 -15.09 12.88 -3.22
C SER A 73 -16.07 11.97 -2.49
N LEU A 74 -17.28 12.45 -2.18
CA LEU A 74 -18.30 11.67 -1.49
C LEU A 74 -18.82 10.53 -2.39
N ARG A 75 -19.00 9.34 -1.81
CA ARG A 75 -19.53 8.16 -2.48
C ARG A 75 -20.91 7.85 -1.91
N LEU A 76 -21.96 8.06 -2.70
CA LEU A 76 -23.34 7.88 -2.23
C LEU A 76 -23.86 6.48 -2.54
N LYS A 77 -24.41 5.83 -1.52
CA LYS A 77 -25.24 4.63 -1.64
C LYS A 77 -26.68 5.04 -1.36
N ILE A 78 -27.62 4.73 -2.24
CA ILE A 78 -29.01 5.12 -2.05
C ILE A 78 -29.90 3.89 -2.15
N ASP A 79 -30.52 3.51 -1.04
CA ASP A 79 -31.57 2.50 -1.02
C ASP A 79 -32.96 3.13 -0.96
N LEU A 80 -33.71 3.08 -2.07
CA LEU A 80 -35.09 3.55 -2.12
C LEU A 80 -36.09 2.55 -1.53
N ARG A 81 -35.67 1.32 -1.24
CA ARG A 81 -36.56 0.26 -0.73
C ARG A 81 -36.95 0.49 0.73
N SER A 82 -36.11 1.20 1.48
CA SER A 82 -36.36 1.56 2.89
C SER A 82 -37.37 2.72 3.03
N LEU A 83 -37.68 3.44 1.96
CA LEU A 83 -38.56 4.61 1.98
C LEU A 83 -40.03 4.20 1.80
N SER A 84 -40.75 4.13 2.92
CA SER A 84 -42.17 3.72 2.95
C SER A 84 -43.15 4.85 2.58
N GLU A 85 -42.73 6.12 2.61
CA GLU A 85 -43.62 7.27 2.36
C GLU A 85 -43.36 7.97 1.01
N PRO A 86 -44.41 8.29 0.21
CA PRO A 86 -44.26 9.00 -1.08
C PRO A 86 -43.56 10.36 -1.01
N LEU A 87 -43.66 11.05 0.12
CA LEU A 87 -42.99 12.35 0.34
C LEU A 87 -41.47 12.20 0.49
N GLN A 88 -41.02 11.14 1.17
CA GLN A 88 -39.60 10.82 1.31
C GLN A 88 -39.00 10.37 -0.03
N GLN A 89 -39.80 9.69 -0.86
CA GLN A 89 -39.41 9.29 -2.20
C GLN A 89 -39.17 10.50 -3.13
N ASN A 90 -40.01 11.53 -3.07
CA ASN A 90 -39.80 12.76 -3.87
C ASN A 90 -38.51 13.51 -3.47
N SER A 91 -38.24 13.63 -2.16
CA SER A 91 -36.97 14.22 -1.71
C SER A 91 -35.75 13.38 -2.11
N ALA A 92 -35.87 12.05 -2.10
CA ALA A 92 -34.81 11.16 -2.54
C ALA A 92 -34.53 11.31 -4.05
N ILE A 93 -35.57 11.52 -4.87
CA ILE A 93 -35.42 11.79 -6.30
C ILE A 93 -34.63 13.08 -6.56
N ASP A 94 -34.90 14.14 -5.81
CA ASP A 94 -34.16 15.41 -5.94
C ASP A 94 -32.69 15.25 -5.55
N ILE A 95 -32.41 14.50 -4.48
CA ILE A 95 -31.05 14.15 -4.06
C ILE A 95 -30.34 13.34 -5.15
N ILE A 96 -31.01 12.34 -5.74
CA ILE A 96 -30.47 11.52 -6.82
C ILE A 96 -30.13 12.40 -8.03
N ASN A 97 -31.07 13.25 -8.45
CA ASN A 97 -30.90 14.07 -9.64
C ASN A 97 -29.79 15.12 -9.50
N THR A 98 -29.58 15.64 -8.29
CA THR A 98 -28.56 16.65 -8.02
C THR A 98 -27.16 16.02 -7.89
N ASN A 99 -27.07 14.76 -7.44
CA ASN A 99 -25.79 14.13 -7.07
C ASN A 99 -25.45 12.89 -7.92
N LYS A 100 -26.00 12.77 -9.14
CA LYS A 100 -25.81 11.61 -10.04
C LYS A 100 -24.34 11.16 -10.18
N HIS A 101 -23.43 12.11 -10.26
CA HIS A 101 -21.99 11.89 -10.43
C HIS A 101 -21.29 11.29 -9.19
N GLN A 102 -21.91 11.31 -8.02
CA GLN A 102 -21.37 10.79 -6.75
C GLN A 102 -21.95 9.40 -6.38
N ILE A 103 -23.04 8.98 -7.04
CA ILE A 103 -23.76 7.75 -6.68
C ILE A 103 -22.99 6.53 -7.18
N ILE A 104 -22.62 5.67 -6.23
CA ILE A 104 -21.90 4.41 -6.48
C ILE A 104 -22.83 3.19 -6.40
N SER A 105 -23.90 3.26 -5.63
CA SER A 105 -24.88 2.19 -5.49
C SER A 105 -26.29 2.75 -5.43
N LEU A 106 -27.20 2.17 -6.20
CA LEU A 106 -28.61 2.55 -6.22
C LEU A 106 -29.49 1.30 -6.14
N ASN A 107 -30.33 1.19 -5.10
CA ASN A 107 -31.31 0.12 -4.96
C ASN A 107 -32.72 0.70 -5.11
N MET A 108 -33.55 0.08 -5.95
CA MET A 108 -34.89 0.56 -6.26
C MET A 108 -35.90 -0.59 -6.23
N THR A 109 -37.13 -0.31 -5.78
CA THR A 109 -38.29 -1.20 -5.87
C THR A 109 -39.33 -0.67 -6.86
N ASN A 110 -40.30 -1.51 -7.25
CA ASN A 110 -41.41 -1.12 -8.11
C ASN A 110 -42.27 0.01 -7.52
N PHE A 111 -42.43 1.10 -8.28
CA PHE A 111 -43.32 2.20 -7.94
C PHE A 111 -44.74 1.92 -8.47
N ASP A 112 -45.53 1.13 -7.76
CA ASP A 112 -46.90 0.78 -8.18
C ASP A 112 -47.91 1.96 -8.15
N HIS A 113 -47.50 3.15 -7.71
CA HIS A 113 -48.41 4.28 -7.46
C HIS A 113 -48.16 5.53 -8.30
N TYR A 114 -47.23 5.51 -9.26
CA TYR A 114 -46.99 6.64 -10.14
C TYR A 114 -46.77 6.18 -11.58
N ASP A 115 -47.82 6.29 -12.41
CA ASP A 115 -47.75 6.08 -13.86
C ASP A 115 -46.83 7.08 -14.59
N SER A 116 -46.20 8.01 -13.86
CA SER A 116 -45.31 9.07 -14.38
C SER A 116 -43.92 9.14 -13.73
N SER A 117 -43.54 8.21 -12.84
CA SER A 117 -42.24 8.29 -12.14
C SER A 117 -41.04 7.84 -12.98
N LEU A 118 -41.23 7.03 -14.03
CA LEU A 118 -40.15 6.65 -14.96
C LEU A 118 -39.69 7.79 -15.87
N THR A 119 -40.49 8.84 -16.04
CA THR A 119 -40.04 10.09 -16.70
C THR A 119 -39.18 10.97 -15.79
N LEU A 120 -39.15 10.73 -14.47
CA LEU A 120 -38.35 11.52 -13.51
C LEU A 120 -36.91 11.00 -13.36
N PHE A 121 -36.67 9.73 -13.68
CA PHE A 121 -35.34 9.14 -13.68
C PHE A 121 -34.75 9.15 -15.10
N ASN A 122 -34.26 10.30 -15.54
CA ASN A 122 -33.30 10.32 -16.64
C ASN A 122 -31.97 9.76 -16.12
N ILE A 123 -31.89 8.44 -16.07
CA ILE A 123 -30.63 7.73 -15.91
C ILE A 123 -29.90 7.87 -17.24
N ASP A 124 -28.83 8.64 -17.22
CA ASP A 124 -28.02 9.04 -18.36
C ASP A 124 -26.53 9.00 -17.97
N SER A 125 -25.64 9.47 -18.86
CA SER A 125 -24.20 9.47 -18.67
C SER A 125 -23.70 10.27 -17.46
N SER A 126 -24.55 11.01 -16.75
CA SER A 126 -24.18 11.72 -15.53
C SER A 126 -23.99 10.81 -14.30
N PHE A 127 -24.41 9.54 -14.36
CA PHE A 127 -24.09 8.51 -13.35
C PHE A 127 -22.68 7.92 -13.56
N SER A 128 -21.66 8.78 -13.62
CA SER A 128 -20.29 8.40 -14.01
C SER A 128 -19.58 7.45 -13.04
N ARG A 129 -20.09 7.27 -11.82
CA ARG A 129 -19.46 6.46 -10.75
C ARG A 129 -20.33 5.28 -10.29
N LEU A 130 -21.44 4.99 -10.97
CA LEU A 130 -22.34 3.93 -10.54
C LEU A 130 -21.69 2.55 -10.72
N GLU A 131 -21.46 1.86 -9.63
CA GLU A 131 -20.82 0.53 -9.56
C GLU A 131 -21.87 -0.58 -9.35
N SER A 132 -22.99 -0.27 -8.67
CA SER A 132 -24.04 -1.22 -8.31
C SER A 132 -25.43 -0.66 -8.57
N LEU A 133 -26.29 -1.48 -9.18
CA LEU A 133 -27.71 -1.17 -9.39
C LEU A 133 -28.55 -2.40 -9.04
N VAL A 134 -29.41 -2.29 -8.02
CA VAL A 134 -30.35 -3.35 -7.64
C VAL A 134 -31.76 -2.89 -7.99
N LEU A 135 -32.46 -3.70 -8.80
CA LEU A 135 -33.84 -3.45 -9.21
C LEU A 135 -34.70 -4.60 -8.68
N ASP A 136 -35.55 -4.30 -7.72
CA ASP A 136 -36.39 -5.27 -7.02
C ASP A 136 -37.86 -5.11 -7.42
N ASP A 137 -38.58 -6.21 -7.61
CA ASP A 137 -40.00 -6.29 -7.98
C ASP A 137 -40.47 -5.46 -9.21
N MET A 138 -39.57 -4.91 -10.03
CA MET A 138 -39.95 -4.10 -11.20
C MET A 138 -40.71 -4.92 -12.26
N LYS A 139 -41.83 -4.37 -12.74
CA LYS A 139 -42.60 -4.94 -13.86
C LYS A 139 -41.77 -4.94 -15.14
N SER A 140 -41.93 -5.98 -15.96
CA SER A 140 -41.14 -6.21 -17.18
C SER A 140 -41.18 -5.06 -18.19
N ASN A 141 -42.32 -4.36 -18.30
CA ASN A 141 -42.52 -3.20 -19.16
C ASN A 141 -41.72 -1.96 -18.72
N GLN A 142 -41.32 -1.86 -17.45
CA GLN A 142 -40.50 -0.79 -16.90
C GLN A 142 -39.01 -1.15 -16.89
N LEU A 143 -38.71 -2.42 -16.63
CA LEU A 143 -37.35 -2.96 -16.52
C LEU A 143 -36.61 -2.95 -17.87
N ILE A 144 -37.26 -3.38 -18.95
CA ILE A 144 -36.62 -3.55 -20.26
C ILE A 144 -36.07 -2.22 -20.82
N PRO A 145 -36.81 -1.09 -20.84
CA PRO A 145 -36.27 0.19 -21.28
C PRO A 145 -35.08 0.68 -20.44
N LEU A 146 -35.10 0.40 -19.13
CA LEU A 146 -34.09 0.82 -18.17
C LEU A 146 -32.78 0.04 -18.36
N LEU A 147 -32.89 -1.29 -18.57
CA LEU A 147 -31.75 -2.16 -18.90
C LEU A 147 -31.15 -1.82 -20.27
N ILE A 148 -31.95 -1.48 -21.28
CA ILE A 148 -31.45 -1.06 -22.60
C ILE A 148 -30.62 0.22 -22.49
N LYS A 149 -31.06 1.20 -21.68
CA LYS A 149 -30.27 2.42 -21.42
C LYS A 149 -28.93 2.12 -20.72
N PHE A 150 -28.92 1.20 -19.76
CA PHE A 150 -27.69 0.81 -19.03
C PHE A 150 -26.71 -0.02 -19.87
N TYR A 151 -27.22 -0.98 -20.65
CA TYR A 151 -26.38 -1.87 -21.48
C TYR A 151 -25.56 -1.09 -22.53
N ILE A 152 -26.04 0.08 -22.94
CA ILE A 152 -25.35 0.95 -23.91
C ILE A 152 -24.24 1.80 -23.24
N GLN A 153 -24.26 1.99 -21.91
CA GLN A 153 -23.47 3.06 -21.27
C GLN A 153 -22.39 2.61 -20.27
N THR A 154 -22.44 1.40 -19.69
CA THR A 154 -21.52 1.00 -18.61
C THR A 154 -20.96 -0.42 -18.79
N LYS A 155 -19.63 -0.58 -18.78
CA LYS A 155 -18.97 -1.89 -18.64
C LYS A 155 -19.16 -2.40 -17.20
N MET A 156 -19.82 -3.55 -17.08
CA MET A 156 -20.11 -4.34 -15.87
C MET A 156 -21.09 -3.72 -14.85
N ILE A 157 -22.30 -4.28 -14.79
CA ILE A 157 -23.27 -4.12 -13.69
C ILE A 157 -23.70 -5.53 -13.25
N GLN A 158 -23.66 -5.81 -11.95
CA GLN A 158 -24.35 -6.99 -11.39
C GLN A 158 -25.83 -6.65 -11.19
N VAL A 159 -26.69 -7.08 -12.11
CA VAL A 159 -28.15 -6.99 -11.94
C VAL A 159 -28.64 -8.24 -11.21
N LYS A 160 -29.07 -8.12 -9.95
CA LYS A 160 -29.72 -9.19 -9.19
C LYS A 160 -31.23 -8.95 -9.17
N ARG A 161 -32.01 -9.93 -9.63
CA ARG A 161 -33.49 -9.93 -9.61
C ARG A 161 -33.97 -10.91 -8.53
N TYR A 162 -34.81 -10.44 -7.63
CA TYR A 162 -35.63 -11.30 -6.77
C TYR A 162 -37.09 -11.20 -7.25
N LEU A 163 -37.82 -12.32 -7.17
CA LEU A 163 -39.22 -12.42 -7.58
C LEU A 163 -40.00 -12.88 -6.34
N ASN A 164 -40.73 -11.97 -5.70
CA ASN A 164 -41.66 -12.33 -4.63
C ASN A 164 -43.10 -12.30 -5.15
N ASN A 165 -43.75 -13.47 -5.16
CA ASN A 165 -45.17 -13.60 -5.44
C ASN A 165 -45.94 -13.56 -4.11
N SER A 166 -46.61 -12.46 -3.81
CA SER A 166 -47.77 -12.47 -2.90
C SER A 166 -48.65 -11.24 -3.13
N GLU A 167 -49.81 -11.46 -3.76
CA GLU A 167 -50.94 -10.53 -3.76
C GLU A 167 -51.59 -10.53 -2.37
N LEU A 168 -51.76 -9.36 -1.75
CA LEU A 168 -52.68 -9.17 -0.63
C LEU A 168 -53.26 -7.74 -0.63
N SER A 169 -54.46 -7.65 -0.05
CA SER A 169 -55.60 -6.82 -0.43
C SER A 169 -55.51 -5.33 -0.10
N HIS A 170 -56.16 -4.58 -0.98
CA HIS A 170 -56.26 -3.14 -1.06
C HIS A 170 -57.47 -2.63 -0.26
N GLU A 171 -57.39 -2.48 1.08
CA GLU A 171 -58.53 -1.86 1.80
C GLU A 171 -58.26 -1.15 3.15
N GLU A 172 -57.02 -1.00 3.61
CA GLU A 172 -56.76 -0.36 4.94
C GLU A 172 -56.07 1.02 4.89
N THR A 173 -55.59 1.50 3.74
CA THR A 173 -54.81 2.76 3.65
C THR A 173 -55.61 4.05 3.47
N LYS A 174 -56.95 4.03 3.58
CA LYS A 174 -57.80 5.19 3.25
C LYS A 174 -58.24 6.07 4.42
N LYS A 175 -57.77 5.85 5.66
CA LYS A 175 -58.29 6.54 6.86
C LYS A 175 -57.36 7.50 7.63
N LEU A 176 -56.14 7.77 7.17
CA LEU A 176 -55.20 8.66 7.89
C LEU A 176 -54.84 9.98 7.16
N ARG A 177 -55.62 10.38 6.15
CA ARG A 177 -55.23 11.43 5.19
C ARG A 177 -55.61 12.89 5.50
N THR A 178 -55.89 13.27 6.75
CA THR A 178 -56.25 14.68 7.04
C THR A 178 -55.67 15.22 8.34
N LYS A 179 -54.40 15.63 8.27
CA LYS A 179 -53.77 16.78 8.97
C LYS A 179 -52.28 16.50 8.95
N TYR A 180 -51.49 17.22 8.16
CA TYR A 180 -50.07 17.53 8.41
C TYR A 180 -49.52 18.19 7.14
N ASN A 181 -49.89 19.46 6.93
CA ASN A 181 -49.11 20.37 6.10
C ASN A 181 -48.57 21.45 7.04
N ASP A 182 -47.32 21.84 6.84
CA ASP A 182 -46.49 22.77 7.62
C ASP A 182 -45.75 22.18 8.83
N ARG A 183 -44.73 21.36 8.54
CA ARG A 183 -43.54 21.29 9.40
C ARG A 183 -42.28 21.55 8.58
N LYS A 184 -41.66 22.69 8.90
CA LYS A 184 -40.30 23.07 8.54
C LYS A 184 -39.36 21.92 8.93
N ILE A 185 -38.61 21.38 7.96
CA ILE A 185 -37.66 20.27 8.18
C ILE A 185 -36.63 20.72 9.23
N THR A 186 -36.72 20.17 10.43
CA THR A 186 -35.72 20.31 11.49
C THR A 186 -34.65 19.23 11.29
N ASN A 187 -33.38 19.61 11.30
CA ASN A 187 -32.23 18.74 11.03
C ASN A 187 -32.26 17.46 11.91
N CYS A 188 -32.02 16.29 11.29
CA CYS A 188 -32.39 14.98 11.85
C CYS A 188 -31.21 14.15 12.43
N LEU A 189 -30.03 14.74 12.67
CA LEU A 189 -28.90 14.00 13.26
C LEU A 189 -29.29 13.35 14.60
N GLU A 190 -30.09 14.05 15.41
CA GLU A 190 -30.67 13.55 16.66
C GLU A 190 -31.76 12.48 16.49
N ASN A 191 -32.12 12.11 15.25
CA ASN A 191 -33.06 11.02 14.96
C ASN A 191 -32.37 9.72 14.57
N LEU A 192 -31.06 9.73 14.31
CA LEU A 192 -30.29 8.50 14.10
C LEU A 192 -30.37 7.61 15.35
N SER A 193 -30.31 6.29 15.19
CA SER A 193 -30.39 5.36 16.31
C SER A 193 -29.14 5.41 17.20
N ASN A 194 -29.23 4.89 18.43
CA ASN A 194 -28.07 4.86 19.33
C ASN A 194 -26.97 3.92 18.81
N GLU A 195 -27.38 2.83 18.15
CA GLU A 195 -26.51 1.81 17.56
C GLU A 195 -25.62 2.44 16.48
N LEU A 196 -26.21 3.22 15.58
CA LEU A 196 -25.46 3.96 14.55
C LEU A 196 -24.46 4.94 15.17
N PHE A 197 -24.81 5.59 16.29
CA PHE A 197 -23.84 6.45 16.98
C PHE A 197 -22.70 5.66 17.60
N TYR A 198 -22.94 4.48 18.17
CA TYR A 198 -21.85 3.64 18.66
C TYR A 198 -20.92 3.17 17.54
N GLU A 199 -21.48 2.82 16.37
CA GLU A 199 -20.68 2.50 15.18
C GLU A 199 -19.85 3.70 14.73
N ILE A 200 -20.42 4.91 14.70
CA ILE A 200 -19.68 6.15 14.39
C ILE A 200 -18.57 6.38 15.43
N PHE A 201 -18.87 6.16 16.71
CA PHE A 201 -17.92 6.40 17.80
C PHE A 201 -16.72 5.45 17.75
N ASP A 202 -16.86 4.25 17.20
CA ASP A 202 -15.76 3.28 17.07
C ASP A 202 -14.63 3.74 16.14
N TYR A 203 -14.90 4.71 15.24
CA TYR A 203 -13.93 5.36 14.35
C TYR A 203 -13.24 6.57 14.98
N LEU A 204 -13.79 7.11 16.06
CA LEU A 204 -13.27 8.31 16.69
C LEU A 204 -12.31 7.95 17.83
N ASP A 205 -11.24 8.72 17.95
CA ASP A 205 -10.47 8.74 19.20
C ASP A 205 -11.39 9.22 20.33
N GLY A 206 -11.27 8.62 21.51
CA GLY A 206 -12.09 8.96 22.67
C GLY A 206 -12.01 10.44 23.02
N CYS A 207 -10.85 11.09 22.86
CA CYS A 207 -10.77 12.52 23.11
C CYS A 207 -11.51 13.35 22.07
N ASP A 208 -11.49 12.94 20.80
CA ASP A 208 -12.23 13.61 19.73
C ASP A 208 -13.73 13.38 19.87
N LEU A 209 -14.12 12.19 20.32
CA LEU A 209 -15.49 11.83 20.67
C LEU A 209 -16.04 12.75 21.77
N PHE A 210 -15.36 12.84 22.91
CA PHE A 210 -15.78 13.74 23.99
C PHE A 210 -15.73 15.21 23.54
N LYS A 211 -14.70 15.62 22.78
CA LYS A 211 -14.61 16.98 22.25
C LYS A 211 -15.80 17.31 21.37
N ALA A 212 -16.22 16.40 20.48
CA ALA A 212 -17.26 16.65 19.49
C ALA A 212 -18.68 16.54 20.06
N PHE A 213 -18.91 15.60 20.97
CA PHE A 213 -20.27 15.24 21.41
C PHE A 213 -20.61 15.64 22.85
N SER A 214 -19.62 16.02 23.67
CA SER A 214 -19.93 16.54 25.01
C SER A 214 -20.63 17.88 24.93
N ASN A 215 -21.55 18.08 25.87
CA ASN A 215 -22.39 19.26 26.05
C ASN A 215 -23.27 19.62 24.85
N LEU A 216 -23.44 18.73 23.87
CA LEU A 216 -24.34 18.96 22.74
C LEU A 216 -25.81 18.90 23.17
N ASN A 217 -26.21 17.79 23.79
CA ASN A 217 -27.53 17.60 24.37
C ASN A 217 -27.51 16.42 25.37
N ILE A 218 -28.60 16.25 26.11
CA ILE A 218 -28.74 15.20 27.14
C ILE A 218 -28.61 13.79 26.54
N ARG A 219 -29.06 13.59 25.29
CA ARG A 219 -28.98 12.30 24.62
C ARG A 219 -27.52 11.89 24.36
N PHE A 220 -26.71 12.78 23.80
CA PHE A 220 -25.29 12.51 23.55
C PHE A 220 -24.50 12.35 24.85
N GLU A 221 -24.83 13.11 25.89
CA GLU A 221 -24.25 12.89 27.22
C GLU A 221 -24.59 11.49 27.77
N ALA A 222 -25.83 11.03 27.61
CA ALA A 222 -26.20 9.66 27.97
C ALA A 222 -25.45 8.60 27.15
N LEU A 223 -25.21 8.86 25.86
CA LEU A 223 -24.41 7.97 25.00
C LEU A 223 -22.94 7.91 25.43
N LEU A 224 -22.33 9.06 25.75
CA LEU A 224 -20.93 9.14 26.20
C LEU A 224 -20.71 8.49 27.58
N THR A 225 -21.69 8.62 28.47
CA THR A 225 -21.65 8.04 29.83
C THR A 225 -22.05 6.55 29.88
N SER A 226 -22.60 6.01 28.78
CA SER A 226 -23.03 4.61 28.66
C SER A 226 -21.90 3.60 28.86
N LEU A 227 -22.15 2.56 29.66
CA LEU A 227 -21.19 1.45 29.90
C LEU A 227 -20.92 0.59 28.66
N PHE A 228 -21.75 0.70 27.62
CA PHE A 228 -21.60 -0.02 26.36
C PHE A 228 -20.56 0.64 25.43
N LEU A 229 -20.25 1.92 25.64
CA LEU A 229 -19.27 2.62 24.84
C LEU A 229 -17.85 2.28 25.30
N LEU A 230 -17.13 1.54 24.47
CA LEU A 230 -15.72 1.20 24.66
C LEU A 230 -14.86 2.33 24.10
N LEU A 231 -13.81 2.71 24.83
CA LEU A 231 -12.98 3.85 24.45
C LEU A 231 -11.59 3.43 23.99
N LYS A 232 -11.15 4.00 22.87
CA LYS A 232 -9.76 3.99 22.40
C LYS A 232 -9.22 5.40 22.56
N ILE A 233 -8.12 5.59 23.27
CA ILE A 233 -7.60 6.91 23.60
C ILE A 233 -6.12 6.99 23.19
N ASP A 234 -5.79 7.92 22.30
CA ASP A 234 -4.44 8.27 21.91
C ASP A 234 -4.09 9.69 22.39
N LEU A 235 -3.11 9.77 23.28
CA LEU A 235 -2.65 11.03 23.84
C LEU A 235 -1.30 11.48 23.29
N ARG A 236 -0.67 10.77 22.35
CA ARG A 236 0.75 10.98 21.99
C ARG A 236 1.04 12.33 21.32
N PHE A 237 0.14 12.84 20.48
CA PHE A 237 0.40 13.98 19.57
C PHE A 237 -0.22 15.32 20.00
N HIS A 238 -0.55 15.47 21.28
CA HIS A 238 -1.19 16.69 21.78
C HIS A 238 -0.20 17.55 22.58
N PRO A 239 -0.37 18.89 22.63
CA PRO A 239 0.38 19.72 23.57
C PRO A 239 0.10 19.32 25.02
N GLU A 240 1.12 19.39 25.88
CA GLU A 240 1.08 19.00 27.30
C GLU A 240 -0.15 19.52 28.08
N VAL A 241 -0.58 20.75 27.79
CA VAL A 241 -1.75 21.37 28.44
C VAL A 241 -3.06 20.68 28.05
N ILE A 242 -3.24 20.37 26.77
CA ILE A 242 -4.45 19.71 26.24
C ILE A 242 -4.50 18.25 26.70
N GLN A 243 -3.34 17.62 26.67
CA GLN A 243 -3.05 16.32 27.22
C GLN A 243 -3.48 16.18 28.69
N ARG A 244 -3.08 17.13 29.55
CA ARG A 244 -3.47 17.17 30.98
C ARG A 244 -4.99 17.20 31.18
N TYR A 245 -5.68 18.07 30.45
CA TYR A 245 -7.12 18.20 30.53
C TYR A 245 -7.81 16.87 30.17
N ARG A 246 -7.38 16.23 29.07
CA ARG A 246 -7.92 14.96 28.59
C ARG A 246 -7.68 13.82 29.59
N SER A 247 -6.50 13.73 30.18
CA SER A 247 -6.21 12.72 31.21
C SER A 247 -7.15 12.82 32.42
N THR A 248 -7.35 14.02 32.94
CA THR A 248 -8.16 14.24 34.15
C THR A 248 -9.67 14.15 33.90
N CYS A 249 -10.13 14.65 32.75
CA CYS A 249 -11.56 14.75 32.46
C CYS A 249 -12.11 13.55 31.67
N ILE A 250 -11.26 12.81 30.95
CA ILE A 250 -11.67 11.72 30.07
C ILE A 250 -11.10 10.39 30.54
N VAL A 251 -9.78 10.29 30.73
CA VAL A 251 -9.15 8.99 31.06
C VAL A 251 -9.55 8.52 32.46
N VAL A 252 -9.34 9.36 33.48
CA VAL A 252 -9.60 8.99 34.89
C VAL A 252 -11.05 8.57 35.16
N PRO A 253 -12.09 9.27 34.66
CA PRO A 253 -13.47 8.86 34.88
C PRO A 253 -13.85 7.57 34.13
N ASN A 254 -13.17 7.27 33.02
CA ASN A 254 -13.57 6.18 32.12
C ASN A 254 -12.63 4.96 32.13
N LYS A 255 -11.69 4.85 33.08
CA LYS A 255 -10.69 3.75 33.16
C LYS A 255 -11.26 2.35 32.91
N HIS A 256 -12.43 2.06 33.49
CA HIS A 256 -13.09 0.76 33.42
C HIS A 256 -13.66 0.41 32.02
N ARG A 257 -13.73 1.37 31.09
CA ARG A 257 -14.26 1.23 29.72
C ARG A 257 -13.20 1.41 28.64
N ILE A 258 -11.99 1.81 29.01
CA ILE A 258 -10.89 2.01 28.06
C ILE A 258 -10.37 0.63 27.65
N ILE A 259 -10.38 0.36 26.35
CA ILE A 259 -9.86 -0.86 25.74
C ILE A 259 -8.48 -0.65 25.11
N SER A 260 -8.18 0.56 24.64
CA SER A 260 -6.89 0.91 24.08
C SER A 260 -6.43 2.26 24.59
N LEU A 261 -5.17 2.34 25.01
CA LEU A 261 -4.56 3.55 25.54
C LEU A 261 -3.17 3.75 24.93
N SER A 262 -2.91 4.94 24.40
CA SER A 262 -1.58 5.34 23.92
C SER A 262 -1.09 6.58 24.66
N LEU A 263 0.12 6.50 25.21
CA LEU A 263 0.72 7.52 26.09
C LEU A 263 2.14 7.86 25.63
N THR A 264 2.61 9.06 25.95
CA THR A 264 4.04 9.45 25.84
C THR A 264 4.71 9.58 27.22
N ASN A 265 6.04 9.72 27.28
CA ASN A 265 6.86 9.87 28.50
C ASN A 265 6.29 10.84 29.55
N PHE A 266 5.77 11.99 29.09
CA PHE A 266 5.51 13.16 29.93
C PHE A 266 4.51 12.94 31.09
N TYR A 267 3.87 11.78 31.18
CA TYR A 267 2.69 11.56 32.02
C TYR A 267 2.90 10.73 33.27
N LEU A 268 3.92 9.88 33.35
CA LEU A 268 3.93 8.85 34.39
C LEU A 268 4.57 9.32 35.70
N TYR A 269 5.52 10.26 35.66
CA TYR A 269 6.25 10.62 36.88
C TYR A 269 6.68 12.08 37.06
N ASN A 270 6.29 13.02 36.19
CA ASN A 270 6.61 14.42 36.43
C ASN A 270 5.91 14.90 37.72
N SER A 271 6.70 15.08 38.79
CA SER A 271 6.25 15.25 40.19
C SER A 271 5.30 16.42 40.46
N THR A 272 5.17 17.36 39.52
CA THR A 272 4.20 18.45 39.54
C THR A 272 2.79 18.04 39.06
N PHE A 273 2.64 16.86 38.44
CA PHE A 273 1.43 16.37 37.79
C PHE A 273 1.15 14.88 38.10
N THR A 274 0.91 14.56 39.37
CA THR A 274 0.25 13.28 39.70
C THR A 274 -1.10 13.17 38.98
N ARG A 275 -1.55 11.96 38.58
CA ARG A 275 -2.84 11.36 39.07
C ARG A 275 -3.52 10.25 38.24
N PHE A 276 -2.82 9.39 37.51
CA PHE A 276 -3.31 8.00 37.45
C PHE A 276 -2.23 6.98 37.19
N ASN A 277 -2.28 5.88 37.95
CA ASN A 277 -1.52 4.68 37.66
C ASN A 277 -2.33 3.83 36.68
N ILE A 278 -1.63 3.19 35.74
CA ILE A 278 -2.20 2.08 34.98
C ILE A 278 -2.15 0.86 35.89
N ASP A 279 -3.29 0.53 36.47
CA ASP A 279 -3.46 -0.54 37.45
C ASP A 279 -4.75 -1.31 37.13
N SER A 280 -5.11 -2.26 37.99
CA SER A 280 -6.34 -3.06 37.88
C SER A 280 -7.65 -2.27 37.69
N SER A 281 -7.70 -0.95 37.93
CA SER A 281 -8.87 -0.12 37.59
C SER A 281 -9.14 -0.02 36.08
N PHE A 282 -8.13 -0.28 35.26
CA PHE A 282 -8.23 -0.47 33.81
C PHE A 282 -8.67 -1.89 33.45
N SER A 283 -9.80 -2.33 34.02
CA SER A 283 -10.28 -3.71 33.95
C SER A 283 -10.56 -4.27 32.55
N ARG A 284 -10.72 -3.39 31.54
CA ARG A 284 -10.95 -3.75 30.13
C ARG A 284 -9.79 -3.40 29.20
N LEU A 285 -8.67 -2.90 29.74
CA LEU A 285 -7.55 -2.49 28.91
C LEU A 285 -6.93 -3.71 28.24
N GLU A 286 -6.89 -3.64 26.92
CA GLU A 286 -6.56 -4.72 26.01
C GLU A 286 -5.27 -4.41 25.24
N SER A 287 -5.07 -3.14 24.89
CA SER A 287 -3.91 -2.63 24.15
C SER A 287 -3.31 -1.40 24.82
N LEU A 288 -2.00 -1.42 25.03
CA LEU A 288 -1.24 -0.30 25.58
C LEU A 288 -0.07 0.06 24.66
N VAL A 289 0.04 1.33 24.29
CA VAL A 289 1.17 1.90 23.57
C VAL A 289 1.86 2.94 24.46
N LEU A 290 3.15 2.78 24.65
CA LEU A 290 3.98 3.66 25.46
C LEU A 290 5.06 4.25 24.56
N ASP A 291 5.14 5.57 24.50
CA ASP A 291 6.00 6.27 23.57
C ASP A 291 7.00 7.17 24.29
N ASN A 292 8.25 7.20 23.82
CA ASN A 292 9.38 7.91 24.43
C ASN A 292 9.58 7.56 25.92
N MET A 293 9.41 6.32 26.37
CA MET A 293 9.56 6.03 27.82
C MET A 293 11.03 5.98 28.27
N LYS A 294 11.33 6.54 29.46
CA LYS A 294 12.64 6.38 30.13
C LYS A 294 12.71 5.13 31.00
N SER A 295 13.92 4.60 31.22
CA SER A 295 14.23 3.41 32.03
C SER A 295 13.57 3.42 33.42
N ASN A 296 13.84 4.48 34.17
CA ASN A 296 13.39 4.71 35.54
C ASN A 296 11.87 4.82 35.68
N GLU A 297 11.16 5.13 34.59
CA GLU A 297 9.70 5.26 34.56
C GLU A 297 9.02 4.00 34.03
N LEU A 298 9.66 3.31 33.09
CA LEU A 298 9.11 2.14 32.44
C LEU A 298 9.05 0.94 33.39
N ILE A 299 10.12 0.64 34.13
CA ILE A 299 10.15 -0.56 35.00
C ILE A 299 9.02 -0.55 36.05
N PRO A 300 8.82 0.53 36.84
CA PRO A 300 7.72 0.58 37.79
C PRO A 300 6.35 0.43 37.13
N LEU A 301 6.17 1.00 35.92
CA LEU A 301 4.94 0.83 35.17
C LEU A 301 4.71 -0.62 34.75
N LEU A 302 5.73 -1.28 34.18
CA LEU A 302 5.64 -2.67 33.72
C LEU A 302 5.23 -3.63 34.85
N ILE A 303 5.72 -3.39 36.06
CA ILE A 303 5.31 -4.16 37.26
C ILE A 303 3.81 -4.01 37.51
N ASN A 304 3.24 -2.80 37.35
CA ASN A 304 1.81 -2.59 37.52
C ASN A 304 0.97 -3.28 36.43
N LEU A 305 1.51 -3.44 35.22
CA LEU A 305 0.81 -4.10 34.11
C LEU A 305 0.53 -5.59 34.37
N ILE A 306 1.29 -6.24 35.27
CA ILE A 306 1.04 -7.63 35.70
C ILE A 306 -0.38 -7.78 36.27
N SER A 307 -0.91 -6.72 36.89
CA SER A 307 -2.26 -6.72 37.48
C SER A 307 -3.41 -6.58 36.47
N LEU A 308 -3.10 -6.36 35.19
CA LEU A 308 -4.12 -6.14 34.15
C LEU A 308 -4.61 -7.48 33.57
N PRO A 309 -5.89 -7.84 33.78
CA PRO A 309 -6.39 -9.18 33.45
C PRO A 309 -6.58 -9.43 31.95
N ARG A 310 -6.55 -8.37 31.13
CA ARG A 310 -6.92 -8.43 29.70
C ARG A 310 -5.88 -7.83 28.76
N LEU A 311 -4.74 -7.39 29.29
CA LEU A 311 -3.71 -6.78 28.45
C LEU A 311 -3.11 -7.85 27.53
N PHE A 312 -3.50 -7.82 26.26
CA PHE A 312 -3.03 -8.77 25.26
C PHE A 312 -2.01 -8.16 24.29
N SER A 313 -1.94 -6.83 24.21
CA SER A 313 -1.04 -6.11 23.31
C SER A 313 -0.27 -5.01 24.03
N LEU A 314 1.04 -5.02 23.91
CA LEU A 314 1.94 -4.01 24.44
C LEU A 314 2.91 -3.53 23.37
N THR A 315 3.03 -2.22 23.18
CA THR A 315 4.02 -1.60 22.30
C THR A 315 4.77 -0.54 23.08
N ILE A 316 6.11 -0.59 23.02
CA ILE A 316 6.98 0.32 23.74
C ILE A 316 7.95 0.94 22.73
N TYR A 317 7.95 2.26 22.66
CA TYR A 317 9.02 3.06 22.06
C TYR A 317 9.84 3.64 23.20
N TYR A 318 11.08 3.20 23.27
CA TYR A 318 11.99 3.46 24.37
C TYR A 318 13.09 4.43 23.89
N ASP A 319 13.30 5.50 24.65
CA ASP A 319 14.15 6.65 24.29
C ASP A 319 15.14 6.91 25.43
N ASP A 320 15.90 5.88 25.82
CA ASP A 320 16.88 5.94 26.91
C ASP A 320 18.00 4.90 26.72
N ASP A 321 19.04 5.00 27.55
CA ASP A 321 20.19 4.08 27.55
C ASP A 321 19.76 2.62 27.79
N LEU A 322 20.50 1.69 27.18
CA LEU A 322 20.29 0.24 27.20
C LEU A 322 20.47 -0.48 28.54
N LYS A 323 20.80 0.22 29.61
CA LYS A 323 21.29 -0.38 30.88
C LYS A 323 20.30 -1.36 31.51
N ASP A 324 19.01 -1.22 31.21
CA ASP A 324 17.92 -1.98 31.83
C ASP A 324 17.14 -2.90 30.87
N ILE A 325 17.62 -3.10 29.63
CA ILE A 325 16.86 -3.86 28.63
C ILE A 325 16.55 -5.30 29.05
N SER A 326 17.48 -5.96 29.73
CA SER A 326 17.25 -7.32 30.25
C SER A 326 16.14 -7.36 31.29
N ASN A 327 16.06 -6.34 32.16
CA ASN A 327 15.01 -6.22 33.17
C ASN A 327 13.65 -6.03 32.50
N ILE A 328 13.60 -5.20 31.44
CA ILE A 328 12.39 -4.96 30.64
C ILE A 328 11.87 -6.28 30.05
N TYR A 329 12.73 -7.05 29.36
CA TYR A 329 12.35 -8.34 28.79
C TYR A 329 11.87 -9.34 29.85
N GLN A 330 12.57 -9.47 30.97
CA GLN A 330 12.18 -10.37 32.06
C GLN A 330 10.81 -10.06 32.63
N ILE A 331 10.47 -8.78 32.83
CA ILE A 331 9.15 -8.39 33.33
C ILE A 331 8.07 -8.68 32.28
N ILE A 332 8.36 -8.38 31.01
CA ILE A 332 7.37 -8.52 29.93
C ILE A 332 7.03 -9.98 29.65
N PHE A 333 8.01 -10.87 29.68
CA PHE A 333 7.74 -12.30 29.50
C PHE A 333 6.87 -12.90 30.61
N ASN A 334 6.87 -12.29 31.79
CA ASN A 334 5.99 -12.66 32.91
C ASN A 334 4.58 -12.08 32.83
N LEU A 335 4.23 -11.30 31.79
CA LEU A 335 2.87 -10.79 31.61
C LEU A 335 1.93 -11.91 31.14
N PRO A 336 0.86 -12.24 31.91
CA PRO A 336 0.19 -13.53 31.79
C PRO A 336 -0.71 -13.71 30.55
N MET A 337 -1.19 -12.62 29.97
CA MET A 337 -2.15 -12.64 28.86
C MET A 337 -1.59 -12.00 27.58
N LEU A 338 -0.31 -11.62 27.59
CA LEU A 338 0.30 -10.88 26.50
C LEU A 338 0.50 -11.78 25.29
N ASN A 339 -0.20 -11.46 24.19
CA ASN A 339 -0.11 -12.19 22.93
C ASN A 339 0.74 -11.44 21.90
N TYR A 340 0.71 -10.11 21.91
CA TYR A 340 1.47 -9.24 21.03
C TYR A 340 2.40 -8.35 21.84
N TYR A 341 3.68 -8.35 21.46
CA TYR A 341 4.68 -7.47 22.04
C TYR A 341 5.55 -6.83 20.96
N LYS A 342 5.74 -5.51 21.06
CA LYS A 342 6.69 -4.74 20.27
C LYS A 342 7.57 -3.89 21.17
N LEU A 343 8.88 -3.97 20.98
CA LEU A 343 9.87 -3.07 21.58
C LEU A 343 10.67 -2.37 20.49
N SER A 344 10.74 -1.05 20.55
CA SER A 344 11.51 -0.23 19.62
C SER A 344 12.40 0.75 20.38
N PHE A 345 13.67 0.86 20.00
CA PHE A 345 14.56 1.91 20.44
C PHE A 345 15.74 2.06 19.49
N SER A 346 16.32 3.26 19.45
CA SER A 346 17.50 3.57 18.65
C SER A 346 18.77 3.32 19.46
N SER A 347 19.39 2.14 19.29
CA SER A 347 20.79 1.94 19.69
C SER A 347 21.55 1.25 18.57
N LEU A 348 22.76 1.74 18.29
CA LEU A 348 23.69 1.19 17.31
C LEU A 348 24.44 -0.04 17.86
N GLU A 349 24.55 -0.16 19.18
CA GLU A 349 25.21 -1.28 19.85
C GLU A 349 24.31 -1.73 20.98
N SER A 350 23.70 -2.90 20.86
CA SER A 350 22.89 -3.47 21.93
C SER A 350 23.42 -4.85 22.29
N PHE A 351 24.02 -4.92 23.48
CA PHE A 351 24.19 -6.18 24.17
C PHE A 351 22.98 -6.39 25.09
N ILE A 352 22.28 -7.49 24.91
CA ILE A 352 21.11 -7.88 25.70
C ILE A 352 21.53 -9.07 26.55
N PRO A 353 22.02 -8.86 27.78
CA PRO A 353 22.38 -9.94 28.68
C PRO A 353 21.13 -10.63 29.20
N ILE A 354 20.52 -11.47 28.36
CA ILE A 354 19.39 -12.32 28.71
C ILE A 354 19.82 -13.78 28.63
N SER A 355 19.65 -14.49 29.74
CA SER A 355 19.88 -15.93 29.78
C SER A 355 18.73 -16.67 29.12
N ARG A 356 19.00 -17.88 28.66
CA ARG A 356 17.97 -18.79 28.15
C ARG A 356 16.90 -19.06 29.21
N ALA A 357 15.64 -19.13 28.77
CA ALA A 357 14.49 -19.36 29.63
C ALA A 357 14.50 -20.77 30.25
N THR A 358 14.00 -20.87 31.48
CA THR A 358 13.53 -22.13 32.06
C THR A 358 12.02 -22.29 31.83
N ASN A 359 11.50 -23.51 32.00
CA ASN A 359 10.08 -23.81 31.74
C ASN A 359 9.10 -22.93 32.54
N ASP A 360 9.52 -22.43 33.71
CA ASP A 360 8.70 -21.58 34.59
C ASP A 360 8.63 -20.12 34.10
N GLN A 361 9.38 -19.75 33.06
CA GLN A 361 9.48 -18.40 32.52
C GLN A 361 8.79 -18.25 31.16
N PHE A 362 8.04 -19.25 30.72
CA PHE A 362 7.39 -19.23 29.41
C PHE A 362 6.26 -18.21 29.36
N SER A 363 6.33 -17.38 28.32
CA SER A 363 5.38 -16.33 28.02
C SER A 363 4.30 -16.82 27.05
N SER A 364 3.12 -16.17 27.10
CA SER A 364 2.01 -16.41 26.19
C SER A 364 2.18 -15.76 24.81
N ILE A 365 3.25 -15.00 24.58
CA ILE A 365 3.45 -14.20 23.37
C ILE A 365 3.42 -15.07 22.11
N LYS A 366 2.59 -14.65 21.15
CA LYS A 366 2.44 -15.25 19.82
C LYS A 366 2.99 -14.38 18.70
N TYR A 367 3.09 -13.07 18.92
CA TYR A 367 3.56 -12.08 17.97
C TYR A 367 4.63 -11.22 18.65
N LEU A 368 5.88 -11.36 18.21
CA LEU A 368 7.02 -10.66 18.77
C LEU A 368 7.66 -9.77 17.70
N VAL A 369 7.78 -8.48 18.01
CA VAL A 369 8.45 -7.48 17.16
C VAL A 369 9.62 -6.87 17.94
N ILE A 370 10.83 -7.15 17.46
CA ILE A 370 12.10 -6.64 17.98
C ILE A 370 12.56 -5.56 17.00
N ASP A 371 12.16 -4.32 17.29
CA ASP A 371 12.42 -3.15 16.44
C ASP A 371 13.66 -2.38 16.95
N HIS A 372 14.72 -3.15 17.13
CA HIS A 372 16.05 -2.71 17.55
C HIS A 372 17.07 -3.78 17.15
N CYS A 373 18.36 -3.45 17.26
CA CYS A 373 19.45 -4.39 17.00
C CYS A 373 19.50 -5.51 18.06
N CYS A 374 19.91 -6.72 17.67
CA CYS A 374 20.27 -7.81 18.59
C CYS A 374 21.20 -8.79 17.88
N THR A 375 22.00 -9.56 18.59
CA THR A 375 22.76 -10.65 17.96
C THR A 375 21.90 -11.90 17.78
N LEU A 376 22.29 -12.79 16.89
CA LEU A 376 21.54 -14.03 16.67
C LEU A 376 21.47 -14.92 17.92
N ASP A 377 22.52 -14.94 18.77
CA ASP A 377 22.49 -15.67 20.05
C ASP A 377 21.56 -15.02 21.09
N GLU A 378 21.47 -13.70 21.11
CA GLU A 378 20.49 -12.97 21.93
C GLU A 378 19.06 -13.25 21.46
N LEU A 379 18.82 -13.23 20.15
CA LEU A 379 17.53 -13.57 19.56
C LEU A 379 17.10 -14.97 19.99
N ILE A 380 18.01 -15.94 19.95
CA ILE A 380 17.78 -17.32 20.41
C ILE A 380 17.35 -17.35 21.89
N ASN A 381 18.01 -16.56 22.74
CA ASN A 381 17.64 -16.48 24.15
C ASN A 381 16.27 -15.82 24.34
N ILE A 382 15.96 -14.76 23.59
CA ILE A 382 14.65 -14.08 23.62
C ILE A 382 13.53 -15.04 23.20
N ILE A 383 13.65 -15.72 22.06
CA ILE A 383 12.60 -16.64 21.59
C ILE A 383 12.42 -17.86 22.50
N SER A 384 13.43 -18.21 23.31
CA SER A 384 13.32 -19.31 24.26
C SER A 384 12.27 -19.06 25.35
N TYR A 385 11.92 -17.80 25.62
CA TYR A 385 10.82 -17.44 26.51
C TYR A 385 9.44 -17.58 25.85
N THR A 386 9.35 -17.73 24.53
CA THR A 386 8.09 -17.69 23.79
C THR A 386 7.83 -18.98 23.03
N PRO A 387 7.55 -20.12 23.70
CA PRO A 387 7.38 -21.41 23.04
C PRO A 387 6.13 -21.50 22.13
N HIS A 388 5.20 -20.56 22.27
CA HIS A 388 3.98 -20.45 21.46
C HIS A 388 4.07 -19.38 20.37
N LEU A 389 5.27 -18.88 20.09
CA LEU A 389 5.49 -17.83 19.10
C LEU A 389 5.03 -18.30 17.72
N CYS A 390 4.21 -17.48 17.06
CA CYS A 390 3.70 -17.73 15.71
C CYS A 390 4.37 -16.82 14.68
N ARG A 391 4.68 -15.58 15.06
CA ARG A 391 5.30 -14.60 14.18
C ARG A 391 6.44 -13.87 14.89
N LEU A 392 7.58 -13.83 14.23
CA LEU A 392 8.77 -13.09 14.64
C LEU A 392 9.09 -12.02 13.60
N THR A 393 9.31 -10.79 14.06
CA THR A 393 9.74 -9.67 13.23
C THR A 393 10.94 -9.01 13.93
N CYS A 394 12.05 -8.91 13.22
CA CYS A 394 13.27 -8.28 13.69
C CYS A 394 13.67 -7.16 12.72
N GLU A 395 14.00 -5.99 13.25
CA GLU A 395 14.57 -4.91 12.44
C GLU A 395 16.01 -5.25 12.06
N GLU A 396 16.84 -5.63 13.04
CA GLU A 396 18.26 -5.87 12.80
C GLU A 396 18.79 -7.04 13.64
N VAL A 397 19.46 -7.98 12.96
CA VAL A 397 20.06 -9.17 13.57
C VAL A 397 21.53 -9.27 13.18
N ASN A 398 22.41 -9.14 14.18
CA ASN A 398 23.86 -9.20 14.04
C ASN A 398 24.44 -10.61 14.20
N GLU A 399 25.69 -10.77 13.75
CA GLU A 399 26.47 -11.99 13.96
C GLU A 399 26.49 -12.39 15.44
N SER A 400 26.52 -13.70 15.68
CA SER A 400 26.57 -14.21 17.04
C SER A 400 27.88 -13.83 17.74
N THR A 401 27.82 -13.50 19.03
CA THR A 401 29.06 -13.32 19.82
C THR A 401 29.69 -14.65 20.22
N LYS A 402 28.98 -15.75 20.02
CA LYS A 402 29.31 -17.11 20.47
C LYS A 402 28.83 -18.11 19.44
N ASN A 403 29.66 -19.11 19.14
CA ASN A 403 29.29 -20.22 18.25
C ASN A 403 27.94 -20.83 18.65
N ILE A 404 26.97 -20.75 17.75
CA ILE A 404 25.64 -21.36 17.92
C ILE A 404 25.80 -22.87 17.78
N VAL A 405 25.62 -23.61 18.87
CA VAL A 405 25.67 -25.07 18.87
C VAL A 405 24.25 -25.62 18.65
N LYS A 406 24.07 -26.57 17.71
CA LYS A 406 22.76 -27.16 17.35
C LYS A 406 21.95 -27.66 18.56
N ASP A 407 22.61 -28.25 19.55
CA ASP A 407 21.94 -28.80 20.75
C ASP A 407 21.37 -27.72 21.71
N THR A 408 21.61 -26.44 21.41
CA THR A 408 21.15 -25.31 22.24
C THR A 408 19.83 -24.69 21.77
N LEU A 409 19.11 -25.30 20.83
CA LEU A 409 17.88 -24.72 20.29
C LEU A 409 16.67 -25.60 20.59
N ASN A 410 15.64 -25.00 21.20
CA ASN A 410 14.34 -25.66 21.33
C ASN A 410 13.53 -25.34 20.07
N THR A 411 13.04 -26.37 19.39
CA THR A 411 12.16 -26.19 18.23
C THR A 411 10.85 -25.53 18.66
N ILE A 412 10.52 -24.40 18.04
CA ILE A 412 9.29 -23.65 18.22
C ILE A 412 8.33 -24.05 17.10
N PHE A 413 7.62 -25.17 17.31
CA PHE A 413 6.74 -25.74 16.28
C PHE A 413 5.63 -24.78 15.84
N SER A 414 5.24 -23.80 16.64
CA SER A 414 4.18 -22.84 16.29
C SER A 414 4.63 -21.71 15.37
N LEU A 415 5.93 -21.53 15.16
CA LEU A 415 6.46 -20.38 14.42
C LEU A 415 6.25 -20.60 12.91
N THR A 416 5.41 -19.75 12.32
CA THR A 416 5.00 -19.84 10.92
C THR A 416 5.54 -18.68 10.09
N HIS A 417 5.88 -17.55 10.71
CA HIS A 417 6.37 -16.36 10.01
C HIS A 417 7.65 -15.82 10.65
N ILE A 418 8.68 -15.60 9.84
CA ILE A 418 9.90 -14.89 10.22
C ILE A 418 10.13 -13.76 9.22
N PHE A 419 10.34 -12.55 9.74
CA PHE A 419 10.76 -11.38 8.97
C PHE A 419 11.99 -10.76 9.64
N ILE A 420 13.08 -10.60 8.88
CA ILE A 420 14.30 -9.93 9.32
C ILE A 420 14.63 -8.82 8.31
N ALA A 421 14.52 -7.56 8.74
CA ALA A 421 14.68 -6.39 7.87
C ALA A 421 16.15 -6.12 7.50
N LYS A 422 17.09 -6.45 8.40
CA LYS A 422 18.53 -6.36 8.19
C LYS A 422 19.23 -7.51 8.91
N CYS A 423 19.69 -8.50 8.16
CA CYS A 423 20.40 -9.66 8.66
C CYS A 423 21.88 -9.53 8.35
N TYR A 424 22.69 -9.29 9.38
CA TYR A 424 24.15 -9.25 9.32
C TYR A 424 24.77 -10.56 9.77
N ALA A 425 23.99 -11.51 10.30
CA ALA A 425 24.47 -12.82 10.69
C ALA A 425 24.99 -13.60 9.48
N GLN A 426 26.10 -14.35 9.68
CA GLN A 426 26.65 -15.20 8.64
C GLN A 426 25.67 -16.29 8.23
N PHE A 427 25.73 -16.70 6.97
CA PHE A 427 24.81 -17.67 6.41
C PHE A 427 24.82 -19.00 7.17
N ASP A 428 26.00 -19.45 7.63
CA ASP A 428 26.15 -20.67 8.42
C ASP A 428 25.40 -20.62 9.76
N GLU A 429 25.40 -19.44 10.39
CA GLU A 429 24.70 -19.20 11.65
C GLU A 429 23.19 -19.16 11.41
N LEU A 430 22.74 -18.44 10.37
CA LEU A 430 21.34 -18.37 9.99
C LEU A 430 20.80 -19.74 9.58
N GLU A 431 21.55 -20.52 8.80
CA GLU A 431 21.17 -21.90 8.44
C GLU A 431 20.99 -22.74 9.71
N THR A 432 21.92 -22.64 10.65
CA THR A 432 21.81 -23.34 11.94
C THR A 432 20.58 -22.89 12.72
N PHE A 433 20.25 -21.61 12.70
CA PHE A 433 19.03 -21.09 13.30
C PHE A 433 17.76 -21.64 12.62
N LEU A 434 17.64 -21.51 11.30
CA LEU A 434 16.45 -21.93 10.54
C LEU A 434 16.19 -23.43 10.63
N THR A 435 17.25 -24.25 10.59
CA THR A 435 17.13 -25.71 10.67
C THR A 435 16.62 -26.21 12.03
N ASN A 436 16.79 -25.42 13.09
CA ASN A 436 16.44 -25.82 14.45
C ASN A 436 15.14 -25.17 14.97
N VAL A 437 14.80 -23.96 14.51
CA VAL A 437 13.75 -23.15 15.15
C VAL A 437 12.34 -23.54 14.70
N SER A 438 12.04 -23.77 13.42
CA SER A 438 10.69 -24.23 13.06
C SER A 438 10.59 -24.96 11.72
N PRO A 439 10.18 -26.24 11.72
CA PRO A 439 9.82 -26.95 10.50
C PRO A 439 8.48 -26.50 9.91
N GLN A 440 7.61 -25.79 10.66
CA GLN A 440 6.30 -25.32 10.21
C GLN A 440 6.33 -23.92 9.58
N LEU A 441 7.52 -23.41 9.25
CA LEU A 441 7.67 -22.08 8.69
C LEU A 441 6.96 -21.98 7.33
N GLU A 442 6.01 -21.04 7.22
CA GLU A 442 5.23 -20.77 6.01
C GLU A 442 5.72 -19.54 5.27
N VAL A 443 6.24 -18.55 6.01
CA VAL A 443 6.72 -17.27 5.46
C VAL A 443 8.11 -16.96 6.01
N LEU A 444 9.06 -16.74 5.11
CA LEU A 444 10.41 -16.29 5.43
C LEU A 444 10.75 -15.08 4.56
N CYS A 445 10.99 -13.95 5.21
CA CYS A 445 11.43 -12.71 4.58
C CYS A 445 12.76 -12.29 5.19
N ILE A 446 13.80 -12.18 4.38
CA ILE A 446 15.14 -11.80 4.83
C ILE A 446 15.71 -10.76 3.88
N ASN A 447 16.22 -9.68 4.46
CA ASN A 447 17.09 -8.75 3.77
C ASN A 447 18.47 -8.75 4.44
N THR A 448 19.54 -8.86 3.66
CA THR A 448 20.91 -9.05 4.14
C THR A 448 21.89 -8.34 3.21
N PHE A 449 23.13 -8.17 3.66
CA PHE A 449 24.22 -7.67 2.83
C PHE A 449 25.56 -8.25 3.24
N LYS A 450 26.58 -8.07 2.40
CA LYS A 450 27.99 -8.41 2.63
C LYS A 450 28.35 -9.90 2.63
N ASP A 451 27.60 -10.78 3.29
CA ASP A 451 27.95 -12.21 3.30
C ASP A 451 27.54 -12.88 1.97
N VAL A 452 28.51 -13.01 1.05
CA VAL A 452 28.32 -13.59 -0.28
C VAL A 452 27.81 -15.05 -0.25
N ASN A 453 27.91 -15.77 0.87
CA ASN A 453 27.38 -17.13 0.98
C ASN A 453 25.86 -17.18 0.83
N TYR A 454 25.15 -16.09 1.11
CA TYR A 454 23.71 -15.97 0.87
C TYR A 454 23.32 -16.09 -0.61
N LEU A 455 24.27 -15.88 -1.53
CA LEU A 455 24.07 -16.00 -2.97
C LEU A 455 24.13 -17.45 -3.48
N ASP A 456 24.40 -18.44 -2.60
CA ASP A 456 24.34 -19.86 -2.99
C ASP A 456 22.90 -20.40 -3.03
N ALA A 457 22.29 -20.31 -4.22
CA ALA A 457 20.93 -20.80 -4.44
C ALA A 457 20.75 -22.30 -4.16
N ASN A 458 21.80 -23.11 -4.33
CA ASN A 458 21.70 -24.55 -4.08
C ASN A 458 21.61 -24.84 -2.59
N ARG A 459 22.35 -24.07 -1.78
CA ARG A 459 22.33 -24.20 -0.33
C ARG A 459 20.97 -23.80 0.22
N TRP A 460 20.39 -22.69 -0.27
CA TRP A 460 19.00 -22.34 -0.01
C TRP A 460 18.01 -23.43 -0.44
N GLU A 461 18.13 -23.95 -1.67
CA GLU A 461 17.27 -25.02 -2.17
C GLU A 461 17.33 -26.27 -1.29
N GLN A 462 18.52 -26.63 -0.78
CA GLN A 462 18.71 -27.73 0.15
C GLN A 462 18.03 -27.47 1.50
N ILE A 463 18.25 -26.30 2.11
CA ILE A 463 17.63 -25.92 3.39
C ILE A 463 16.11 -26.00 3.28
N ILE A 464 15.57 -25.40 2.21
CA ILE A 464 14.12 -25.33 2.01
C ILE A 464 13.54 -26.72 1.74
N SER A 465 14.19 -27.51 0.89
CA SER A 465 13.70 -28.84 0.52
C SER A 465 13.81 -29.86 1.66
N GLN A 466 14.71 -29.66 2.62
CA GLN A 466 14.94 -30.59 3.72
C GLN A 466 14.23 -30.18 5.01
N TYR A 467 14.26 -28.88 5.35
CA TYR A 467 13.85 -28.40 6.67
C TYR A 467 12.62 -27.48 6.63
N LEU A 468 12.39 -26.73 5.55
CA LEU A 468 11.27 -25.77 5.45
C LEU A 468 10.18 -26.25 4.48
N LEU A 469 9.66 -27.45 4.75
CA LEU A 469 8.73 -28.16 3.85
C LEU A 469 7.38 -27.46 3.65
N TYR A 470 6.97 -26.61 4.60
CA TYR A 470 5.70 -25.87 4.57
C TYR A 470 5.86 -24.44 4.07
N LEU A 471 7.06 -24.06 3.61
CA LEU A 471 7.32 -22.71 3.14
C LEU A 471 6.47 -22.40 1.90
N ASN A 472 5.60 -21.42 2.02
CA ASN A 472 4.70 -20.95 0.97
C ASN A 472 5.21 -19.64 0.35
N THR A 473 5.84 -18.80 1.17
CA THR A 473 6.38 -17.51 0.78
C THR A 473 7.83 -17.40 1.21
N PHE A 474 8.70 -17.16 0.23
CA PHE A 474 10.09 -16.79 0.45
C PHE A 474 10.33 -15.45 -0.23
N GLU A 475 10.79 -14.49 0.55
CA GLU A 475 11.23 -13.19 0.07
C GLU A 475 12.68 -12.99 0.51
N PHE A 476 13.55 -12.80 -0.46
CA PHE A 476 14.96 -12.61 -0.19
C PHE A 476 15.48 -11.38 -0.92
N GLN A 477 16.12 -10.50 -0.17
CA GLN A 477 16.78 -9.30 -0.66
C GLN A 477 18.24 -9.34 -0.21
N TYR A 478 19.15 -9.13 -1.15
CA TYR A 478 20.58 -9.04 -0.90
C TYR A 478 21.09 -7.69 -1.38
N GLU A 479 21.81 -6.97 -0.54
CA GLU A 479 22.49 -5.74 -0.93
C GLU A 479 24.00 -5.97 -1.03
N GLU A 480 24.60 -5.58 -2.14
CA GLU A 480 26.04 -5.60 -2.38
C GLU A 480 26.53 -4.15 -2.43
N PHE A 481 27.58 -3.85 -1.67
CA PHE A 481 28.21 -2.52 -1.69
C PHE A 481 29.50 -2.60 -2.52
N ILE A 482 29.60 -1.72 -3.51
CA ILE A 482 30.78 -1.60 -4.36
C ILE A 482 31.65 -0.48 -3.83
N ASP A 483 32.67 -0.88 -3.09
CA ASP A 483 33.76 -0.04 -2.60
C ASP A 483 35.09 -0.42 -3.31
N GLU A 484 36.20 0.21 -2.91
CA GLU A 484 37.53 -0.10 -3.46
C GLU A 484 38.00 -1.54 -3.19
N ASP A 485 37.40 -2.22 -2.20
CA ASP A 485 37.74 -3.58 -1.79
C ASP A 485 36.86 -4.65 -2.49
N PHE A 486 35.82 -4.23 -3.24
CA PHE A 486 34.90 -5.12 -3.92
C PHE A 486 35.61 -6.06 -4.90
N LYS A 487 35.33 -7.37 -4.77
CA LYS A 487 35.81 -8.41 -5.69
C LYS A 487 34.69 -9.40 -6.00
N ALA A 488 34.34 -9.51 -7.27
CA ALA A 488 33.45 -10.56 -7.76
C ALA A 488 33.99 -11.93 -7.33
N SER A 489 33.19 -12.64 -6.55
CA SER A 489 33.51 -13.96 -6.01
C SER A 489 32.80 -15.06 -6.80
N VAL A 490 33.22 -16.32 -6.63
CA VAL A 490 32.57 -17.49 -7.25
C VAL A 490 31.08 -17.59 -6.86
N TYR A 491 30.67 -17.04 -5.72
CA TYR A 491 29.27 -17.02 -5.29
C TYR A 491 28.38 -16.13 -6.19
N HIS A 492 28.95 -15.11 -6.84
CA HIS A 492 28.22 -14.30 -7.81
C HIS A 492 27.83 -15.12 -9.06
N GLU A 493 28.64 -16.11 -9.45
CA GLU A 493 28.27 -17.05 -10.54
C GLU A 493 27.08 -17.94 -10.15
N LEU A 494 26.89 -18.18 -8.84
CA LEU A 494 25.81 -19.01 -8.33
C LEU A 494 24.45 -18.31 -8.35
N ILE A 495 24.40 -16.99 -8.52
CA ILE A 495 23.15 -16.22 -8.65
C ILE A 495 22.25 -16.82 -9.74
N ASN A 496 22.85 -17.31 -10.83
CA ASN A 496 22.14 -17.95 -11.93
C ASN A 496 21.33 -19.17 -11.51
N ARG A 497 21.73 -19.84 -10.43
CA ARG A 497 21.04 -21.03 -9.94
C ARG A 497 19.70 -20.67 -9.30
N PHE A 498 19.44 -19.41 -8.94
CA PHE A 498 18.09 -18.93 -8.62
C PHE A 498 17.12 -18.97 -9.82
N ASN A 499 17.62 -19.23 -11.04
CA ASN A 499 16.79 -19.51 -12.22
C ASN A 499 16.49 -21.00 -12.44
N SER A 500 16.83 -21.87 -11.48
CA SER A 500 16.51 -23.29 -11.59
C SER A 500 14.99 -23.50 -11.61
N SER A 501 14.56 -24.67 -12.10
CA SER A 501 13.12 -25.00 -12.14
C SER A 501 12.48 -25.01 -10.75
N PHE A 502 13.26 -25.19 -9.69
CA PHE A 502 12.81 -25.14 -8.30
C PHE A 502 12.26 -23.75 -7.95
N TRP A 503 13.01 -22.70 -8.26
CA TRP A 503 12.68 -21.30 -7.96
C TRP A 503 11.58 -20.77 -8.88
N ILE A 504 11.70 -21.02 -10.19
CA ILE A 504 10.74 -20.57 -11.21
C ILE A 504 9.32 -21.09 -10.92
N LYS A 505 9.19 -22.36 -10.54
CA LYS A 505 7.87 -22.97 -10.25
C LYS A 505 7.21 -22.35 -9.02
N ARG A 506 8.01 -21.93 -8.03
CA ARG A 506 7.53 -21.38 -6.76
C ARG A 506 7.17 -19.91 -6.81
N LYS A 507 7.66 -19.17 -7.82
CA LYS A 507 7.36 -17.74 -8.01
C LYS A 507 7.70 -16.89 -6.77
N TRP A 508 8.72 -17.30 -6.04
CA TRP A 508 9.22 -16.56 -4.88
C TRP A 508 10.00 -15.32 -5.30
N PHE A 509 10.06 -14.35 -4.40
CA PHE A 509 10.69 -13.07 -4.68
C PHE A 509 12.16 -13.11 -4.30
N PHE A 510 13.01 -12.77 -5.26
CA PHE A 510 14.44 -12.71 -5.10
C PHE A 510 14.95 -11.43 -5.75
N THR A 511 15.64 -10.61 -4.97
CA THR A 511 16.23 -9.36 -5.42
C THR A 511 17.65 -9.22 -4.93
N ILE A 512 18.56 -8.83 -5.82
CA ILE A 512 19.91 -8.39 -5.48
C ILE A 512 20.01 -6.93 -5.89
N SER A 513 20.33 -6.08 -4.94
CA SER A 513 20.58 -4.65 -5.15
C SER A 513 22.07 -4.39 -5.02
N ILE A 514 22.65 -3.68 -5.97
CA ILE A 514 24.05 -3.25 -5.94
C ILE A 514 24.07 -1.74 -5.72
N LYS A 515 24.76 -1.31 -4.67
CA LYS A 515 24.89 0.08 -4.22
C LYS A 515 26.35 0.52 -4.29
N THR A 516 26.59 1.80 -4.53
CA THR A 516 27.90 2.43 -4.31
C THR A 516 27.95 3.05 -2.91
N ASP A 517 29.15 3.40 -2.44
CA ASP A 517 29.37 4.05 -1.14
C ASP A 517 28.66 5.41 -0.97
N SER A 518 28.07 5.97 -2.02
CA SER A 518 27.18 7.12 -1.94
C SER A 518 25.85 6.70 -1.31
N TRP A 519 25.47 7.35 -0.21
CA TRP A 519 24.29 7.05 0.61
C TRP A 519 22.94 7.23 -0.09
N ASP A 520 22.96 7.64 -1.37
CA ASP A 520 21.79 7.89 -2.18
C ASP A 520 21.79 6.92 -3.37
N ASP A 521 20.72 6.12 -3.41
CA ASP A 521 20.18 5.30 -4.50
C ASP A 521 20.81 3.92 -4.84
N ASN A 522 19.91 2.94 -5.01
CA ASN A 522 20.22 1.65 -5.60
C ASN A 522 20.62 1.86 -7.06
N ILE A 523 21.78 1.37 -7.48
CA ILE A 523 22.22 1.57 -8.87
C ILE A 523 21.74 0.44 -9.75
N ILE A 524 21.74 -0.80 -9.24
CA ILE A 524 21.36 -1.98 -10.01
C ILE A 524 20.53 -2.94 -9.19
N VAL A 525 19.30 -3.19 -9.62
CA VAL A 525 18.41 -4.18 -9.00
C VAL A 525 18.22 -5.36 -9.96
N TYR A 526 18.88 -6.47 -9.67
CA TYR A 526 18.60 -7.76 -10.27
C TYR A 526 17.40 -8.38 -9.58
N SER A 527 16.39 -8.82 -10.32
CA SER A 527 15.24 -9.49 -9.73
C SER A 527 14.71 -10.63 -10.60
N ILE A 528 14.27 -11.71 -9.94
CA ILE A 528 13.57 -12.82 -10.57
C ILE A 528 12.10 -12.65 -10.22
N VAL A 529 11.40 -11.79 -10.96
CA VAL A 529 9.99 -11.48 -10.70
C VAL A 529 9.11 -12.18 -11.73
N PRO A 530 8.01 -12.85 -11.31
CA PRO A 530 6.95 -13.20 -12.24
C PRO A 530 6.42 -11.92 -12.91
N TYR A 531 6.43 -11.88 -14.24
CA TYR A 531 6.15 -10.73 -15.14
C TYR A 531 4.93 -9.83 -14.81
N ARG A 532 4.06 -10.18 -13.86
CA ARG A 532 2.85 -9.43 -13.48
C ARG A 532 3.03 -8.44 -12.32
N GLN A 533 4.06 -8.55 -11.48
CA GLN A 533 4.20 -7.70 -10.29
C GLN A 533 4.98 -6.39 -10.54
N THR A 534 5.66 -6.25 -11.68
CA THR A 534 6.60 -5.15 -11.93
C THR A 534 5.98 -3.83 -12.38
N ARG A 535 4.67 -3.74 -12.62
CA ARG A 535 4.05 -2.44 -12.97
C ARG A 535 3.38 -1.78 -11.76
N ASP A 536 2.72 -2.55 -10.92
CA ASP A 536 2.02 -2.05 -9.75
C ASP A 536 2.96 -1.76 -8.56
N ASN A 537 4.12 -2.45 -8.48
CA ASN A 537 5.11 -2.18 -7.43
C ASN A 537 5.88 -0.87 -7.67
N PHE A 538 6.17 -0.52 -8.93
CA PHE A 538 6.96 0.68 -9.26
C PHE A 538 6.19 1.99 -9.12
N GLU A 539 4.88 2.01 -9.38
CA GLU A 539 4.05 3.19 -9.07
C GLU A 539 3.88 3.40 -7.55
N LYS A 540 4.09 2.34 -6.74
CA LYS A 540 4.03 2.38 -5.28
C LYS A 540 5.36 2.75 -4.63
N GLU A 541 6.50 2.31 -5.18
CA GLU A 541 7.84 2.65 -4.70
C GLU A 541 8.15 4.14 -4.84
N LYS A 542 7.66 4.80 -5.89
CA LYS A 542 7.75 6.27 -6.03
C LYS A 542 6.99 7.06 -4.95
N LYS A 543 6.21 6.40 -4.08
CA LYS A 543 5.34 7.07 -3.11
C LYS A 543 5.59 6.77 -1.62
N ASN A 544 6.53 5.91 -1.22
CA ASN A 544 6.75 5.64 0.22
C ASN A 544 8.09 4.95 0.58
N ASN A 545 9.06 5.70 1.10
CA ASN A 545 9.98 5.18 2.11
C ASN A 545 9.33 5.42 3.48
N HIS A 546 8.60 4.40 4.00
CA HIS A 546 8.37 4.14 5.43
C HIS A 546 7.19 3.21 5.75
N GLN A 547 6.48 2.63 4.77
CA GLN A 547 5.34 1.82 5.18
C GLN A 547 4.89 0.78 4.17
N PHE A 548 5.66 -0.31 4.19
CA PHE A 548 5.65 -1.45 3.27
C PHE A 548 4.76 -2.63 3.73
N ILE A 549 4.27 -2.65 4.98
CA ILE A 549 3.68 -3.87 5.56
C ILE A 549 2.16 -4.06 5.27
N ASP A 550 1.37 -3.01 5.06
CA ASP A 550 -0.09 -3.14 4.95
C ASP A 550 -0.66 -3.25 3.52
N GLU A 551 0.12 -2.93 2.48
CA GLU A 551 -0.38 -2.86 1.10
C GLU A 551 -0.22 -4.17 0.30
N ILE A 552 0.65 -5.08 0.75
CA ILE A 552 0.89 -6.38 0.12
C ILE A 552 -0.33 -7.31 0.28
N TYR A 553 -1.11 -7.17 1.36
CA TYR A 553 -2.24 -8.04 1.65
C TYR A 553 -3.49 -7.80 0.76
N LYS A 554 -3.59 -6.68 0.04
CA LYS A 554 -4.80 -6.37 -0.75
C LYS A 554 -4.73 -6.78 -2.24
N ASN A 555 -3.55 -7.01 -2.81
CA ASN A 555 -3.41 -7.13 -4.27
C ASN A 555 -3.13 -8.54 -4.80
N VAL A 556 -3.10 -9.58 -3.96
CA VAL A 556 -2.70 -10.94 -4.39
C VAL A 556 -3.85 -11.79 -4.97
N ILE A 557 -5.11 -11.34 -4.99
CA ILE A 557 -6.25 -12.24 -5.29
C ILE A 557 -6.94 -12.04 -6.66
N GLN A 558 -6.62 -11.06 -7.49
CA GLN A 558 -7.36 -10.91 -8.77
C GLN A 558 -6.49 -10.96 -10.02
N HIS A 559 -6.94 -11.83 -10.95
CA HIS A 559 -6.46 -12.06 -12.31
C HIS A 559 -5.36 -13.13 -12.49
N ASN A 560 -5.78 -14.39 -12.32
CA ASN A 560 -5.30 -15.48 -13.17
C ASN A 560 -5.89 -15.30 -14.56
N ASP A 561 -5.05 -15.13 -15.59
CA ASP A 561 -5.11 -15.98 -16.79
C ASP A 561 -4.09 -15.59 -17.88
N ILE A 562 -3.51 -16.64 -18.47
CA ILE A 562 -2.80 -16.73 -19.76
C ILE A 562 -1.26 -16.55 -19.81
N SER A 563 -0.65 -17.65 -20.28
CA SER A 563 0.67 -17.95 -20.85
C SER A 563 1.92 -17.92 -19.95
N ASN A 564 2.17 -19.08 -19.34
CA ASN A 564 3.51 -19.63 -19.15
C ASN A 564 4.33 -19.52 -20.45
N LYS A 565 5.54 -18.91 -20.41
CA LYS A 565 6.72 -19.55 -21.03
C LYS A 565 8.10 -18.96 -20.74
N HIS A 566 8.27 -17.75 -20.21
CA HIS A 566 9.61 -17.29 -19.82
C HIS A 566 9.54 -16.46 -18.53
N VAL A 567 10.33 -16.86 -17.53
CA VAL A 567 10.69 -15.97 -16.43
C VAL A 567 11.67 -14.97 -17.00
N SER A 568 11.31 -13.69 -16.93
CA SER A 568 12.19 -12.60 -17.33
C SER A 568 13.09 -12.27 -16.14
N ILE A 569 14.38 -12.33 -16.37
CA ILE A 569 15.39 -11.81 -15.47
C ILE A 569 15.56 -10.33 -15.81
N ILE A 570 15.25 -9.46 -14.85
CA ILE A 570 15.18 -8.02 -15.06
C ILE A 570 16.35 -7.36 -14.32
N LEU A 571 17.11 -6.56 -15.05
CA LEU A 571 18.04 -5.59 -14.50
C LEU A 571 17.37 -4.22 -14.48
N ASN A 572 17.11 -3.66 -13.31
CA ASN A 572 16.66 -2.27 -13.21
C ASN A 572 17.85 -1.36 -12.89
N VAL A 573 17.95 -0.27 -13.64
CA VAL A 573 18.93 0.80 -13.40
C VAL A 573 18.17 2.07 -13.04
N THR A 574 18.27 2.48 -11.77
CA THR A 574 17.44 3.53 -11.16
C THR A 574 18.15 4.84 -10.90
N ASP A 575 19.48 4.81 -10.67
CA ASP A 575 20.32 5.99 -10.62
C ASP A 575 21.72 5.69 -11.19
N LEU A 576 22.32 6.66 -11.87
CA LEU A 576 23.71 6.69 -12.30
C LEU A 576 24.15 8.15 -12.13
N SER A 577 24.72 8.47 -10.96
CA SER A 577 25.18 9.82 -10.65
C SER A 577 26.24 10.26 -11.66
N HIS A 578 26.02 11.38 -12.34
CA HIS A 578 26.78 11.89 -13.51
C HIS A 578 28.26 12.28 -13.27
N THR A 579 29.07 11.44 -12.63
CA THR A 579 30.49 11.71 -12.42
C THR A 579 31.36 10.88 -13.35
N ASP A 580 32.57 11.36 -13.64
CA ASP A 580 33.59 10.64 -14.44
C ASP A 580 33.93 9.21 -13.91
N SER A 581 33.34 8.82 -12.78
CA SER A 581 33.32 7.48 -12.17
C SER A 581 32.43 6.45 -12.89
N ASP A 582 31.56 6.85 -13.83
CA ASP A 582 30.59 5.92 -14.46
C ASP A 582 31.25 4.79 -15.26
N GLU A 583 32.38 5.07 -15.94
CA GLU A 583 33.14 4.04 -16.67
C GLU A 583 33.79 3.05 -15.70
N LEU A 584 34.37 3.55 -14.59
CA LEU A 584 34.94 2.70 -13.54
C LEU A 584 33.87 1.82 -12.90
N PHE A 585 32.67 2.37 -12.68
CA PHE A 585 31.56 1.63 -12.10
C PHE A 585 31.09 0.48 -13.00
N ILE A 586 30.81 0.73 -14.29
CA ILE A 586 30.40 -0.33 -15.23
C ILE A 586 31.49 -1.40 -15.34
N ASP A 587 32.76 -1.00 -15.39
CA ASP A 587 33.87 -1.95 -15.43
C ASP A 587 33.95 -2.81 -14.14
N MET A 588 33.65 -2.25 -12.97
CA MET A 588 33.61 -2.97 -11.69
C MET A 588 32.47 -4.01 -11.62
N ILE A 589 31.28 -3.68 -12.11
CA ILE A 589 30.11 -4.60 -12.12
C ILE A 589 30.08 -5.54 -13.31
N SER A 590 30.82 -5.24 -14.38
CA SER A 590 30.82 -5.99 -15.64
C SER A 590 31.00 -7.51 -15.43
N PRO A 591 31.90 -7.98 -14.53
CA PRO A 591 32.01 -9.39 -14.20
C PRO A 591 30.69 -10.00 -13.68
N ILE A 592 29.99 -9.31 -12.78
CA ILE A 592 28.71 -9.78 -12.21
C ILE A 592 27.63 -9.81 -13.31
N LEU A 593 27.52 -8.74 -14.10
CA LEU A 593 26.55 -8.66 -15.19
C LEU A 593 26.78 -9.72 -16.27
N ALA A 594 28.04 -10.02 -16.58
CA ALA A 594 28.41 -11.05 -17.54
C ALA A 594 28.11 -12.46 -17.03
N MET A 595 28.18 -12.67 -15.71
CA MET A 595 27.81 -13.94 -15.08
C MET A 595 26.31 -14.19 -15.20
N ILE A 596 25.47 -13.14 -15.11
CA ILE A 596 24.02 -13.30 -15.02
C ILE A 596 23.33 -13.31 -16.40
N PRO A 597 22.44 -14.28 -16.73
CA PRO A 597 21.76 -14.35 -18.02
C PRO A 597 20.58 -13.38 -18.08
N ILE A 598 20.83 -12.09 -17.89
CA ILE A 598 19.82 -11.03 -17.91
C ILE A 598 19.13 -11.01 -19.28
N THR A 599 17.80 -11.13 -19.25
CA THR A 599 16.94 -11.17 -20.45
C THR A 599 16.24 -9.85 -20.71
N CYS A 600 16.06 -9.03 -19.67
CA CYS A 600 15.37 -7.74 -19.73
C CYS A 600 16.22 -6.67 -19.04
N LEU A 601 16.43 -5.55 -19.71
CA LEU A 601 17.09 -4.36 -19.16
C LEU A 601 16.04 -3.26 -19.06
N ASN A 602 15.85 -2.73 -17.86
CA ASN A 602 14.92 -1.67 -17.54
C ASN A 602 15.68 -0.48 -16.98
N ILE A 603 15.75 0.60 -17.73
CA ILE A 603 16.45 1.82 -17.33
C ILE A 603 15.40 2.86 -17.01
N THR A 604 15.25 3.21 -15.73
CA THR A 604 14.24 4.18 -15.28
C THR A 604 14.81 5.58 -15.03
N LEU A 605 16.05 5.80 -15.46
CA LEU A 605 16.75 7.08 -15.35
C LEU A 605 16.00 8.21 -16.07
N ASN A 606 16.07 9.41 -15.49
CA ASN A 606 15.51 10.61 -16.12
C ASN A 606 16.16 10.90 -17.48
N GLU A 607 17.43 10.54 -17.65
CA GLU A 607 18.18 10.56 -18.91
C GLU A 607 19.35 9.56 -18.84
N ILE A 608 19.39 8.55 -19.72
CA ILE A 608 20.59 7.72 -19.92
C ILE A 608 21.36 8.17 -21.16
N PHE A 609 22.68 8.28 -21.07
CA PHE A 609 23.52 8.56 -22.23
C PHE A 609 23.75 7.31 -23.09
N ILE A 610 23.88 7.52 -24.41
CA ILE A 610 24.13 6.44 -25.38
C ILE A 610 25.37 5.62 -25.03
N GLY A 611 26.47 6.26 -24.62
CA GLY A 611 27.71 5.58 -24.25
C GLY A 611 27.47 4.55 -23.14
N THR A 612 26.89 5.01 -22.04
CA THR A 612 26.50 4.20 -20.89
C THR A 612 25.56 3.04 -21.27
N LEU A 613 24.55 3.29 -22.11
CA LEU A 613 23.66 2.22 -22.61
C LEU A 613 24.43 1.18 -23.42
N ILE A 614 25.34 1.63 -24.30
CA ILE A 614 26.20 0.75 -25.09
C ILE A 614 27.08 -0.09 -24.16
N ASP A 615 27.71 0.51 -23.15
CA ASP A 615 28.56 -0.17 -22.18
C ASP A 615 27.80 -1.22 -21.38
N LEU A 616 26.61 -0.89 -20.85
CA LEU A 616 25.73 -1.86 -20.22
C LEU A 616 25.40 -3.02 -21.17
N MET A 617 25.02 -2.72 -22.41
CA MET A 617 24.68 -3.76 -23.38
C MET A 617 25.87 -4.66 -23.77
N LYS A 618 27.12 -4.20 -23.64
CA LYS A 618 28.31 -5.06 -23.83
C LYS A 618 28.36 -6.18 -22.79
N CYS A 619 27.92 -5.90 -21.56
CA CYS A 619 27.92 -6.87 -20.48
C CYS A 619 26.75 -7.87 -20.57
N LEU A 620 25.67 -7.53 -21.28
CA LEU A 620 24.41 -8.30 -21.28
C LEU A 620 24.19 -9.13 -22.55
N SER A 621 24.84 -10.28 -22.63
CA SER A 621 24.83 -11.13 -23.84
C SER A 621 23.48 -11.83 -24.16
N ASN A 622 22.59 -11.96 -23.19
CA ASN A 622 21.32 -12.69 -23.30
C ASN A 622 20.08 -11.79 -23.43
N LEU A 623 20.28 -10.50 -23.62
CA LEU A 623 19.22 -9.51 -23.62
C LEU A 623 18.20 -9.73 -24.76
N ASP A 624 16.93 -9.87 -24.39
CA ASP A 624 15.77 -10.00 -25.29
C ASP A 624 14.88 -8.75 -25.30
N SER A 625 14.87 -8.01 -24.19
CA SER A 625 13.99 -6.87 -23.97
C SER A 625 14.74 -5.69 -23.38
N LEU A 626 14.38 -4.50 -23.85
CA LEU A 626 14.96 -3.24 -23.46
C LEU A 626 13.84 -2.24 -23.16
N PHE A 627 13.82 -1.70 -21.95
CA PHE A 627 12.96 -0.61 -21.55
C PHE A 627 13.85 0.57 -21.14
N ILE A 628 13.54 1.75 -21.67
CA ILE A 628 14.26 2.98 -21.39
C ILE A 628 13.23 4.06 -21.07
N SER A 629 13.32 4.64 -19.87
CA SER A 629 12.46 5.75 -19.49
C SER A 629 12.78 6.98 -20.33
N SER A 630 14.05 7.35 -20.51
CA SER A 630 14.43 8.53 -21.31
C SER A 630 15.87 8.40 -21.81
N LEU A 631 16.11 8.70 -23.10
CA LEU A 631 17.43 8.58 -23.73
C LEU A 631 17.98 9.97 -24.06
N SER A 632 19.22 10.26 -23.66
CA SER A 632 19.91 11.50 -23.98
C SER A 632 20.88 11.30 -25.15
N MET A 633 20.63 12.03 -26.24
CA MET A 633 21.51 12.10 -27.40
C MET A 633 22.70 13.04 -27.19
N ILE A 634 22.67 13.86 -26.13
CA ILE A 634 23.73 14.83 -25.80
C ILE A 634 24.83 14.06 -25.09
N GLN A 635 25.78 13.56 -25.85
CA GLN A 635 26.96 12.94 -25.29
C GLN A 635 27.84 14.02 -24.64
N PRO A 636 28.37 13.83 -23.42
CA PRO A 636 29.44 14.69 -22.89
C PRO A 636 30.71 14.63 -23.76
N ARG A 637 30.84 13.59 -24.60
CA ARG A 637 31.99 13.27 -25.45
C ARG A 637 31.52 12.50 -26.70
N CYS A 638 31.89 12.94 -27.91
CA CYS A 638 31.54 12.25 -29.16
C CYS A 638 31.99 10.78 -29.15
N LEU A 639 31.17 9.86 -29.68
CA LEU A 639 31.57 8.47 -29.93
C LEU A 639 32.92 8.42 -30.65
N SER A 640 33.91 7.85 -29.97
CA SER A 640 35.22 7.53 -30.52
C SER A 640 35.09 6.55 -31.69
N ILE A 641 36.17 6.44 -32.48
CA ILE A 641 36.27 5.47 -33.58
C ILE A 641 36.09 4.03 -33.04
N GLU A 642 36.50 3.77 -31.81
CA GLU A 642 36.36 2.47 -31.15
C GLU A 642 34.91 2.21 -30.75
N GLU A 643 34.22 3.16 -30.12
CA GLU A 643 32.80 3.01 -29.77
C GLU A 643 31.93 2.81 -31.01
N THR A 644 32.26 3.45 -32.14
CA THR A 644 31.55 3.23 -33.40
C THR A 644 31.70 1.79 -33.91
N LYS A 645 32.87 1.18 -33.73
CA LYS A 645 33.09 -0.24 -34.06
C LYS A 645 32.30 -1.14 -33.11
N ILE A 646 32.29 -0.81 -31.81
CA ILE A 646 31.56 -1.59 -30.80
C ILE A 646 30.05 -1.51 -31.03
N PHE A 647 29.51 -0.33 -31.34
CA PHE A 647 28.11 -0.14 -31.72
C PHE A 647 27.72 -1.06 -32.90
N ARG A 648 28.54 -1.09 -33.96
CA ARG A 648 28.29 -1.98 -35.11
C ARG A 648 28.35 -3.45 -34.72
N LEU A 649 29.28 -3.83 -33.83
CA LEU A 649 29.36 -5.21 -33.34
C LEU A 649 28.08 -5.56 -32.56
N LEU A 650 27.70 -4.75 -31.57
CA LEU A 650 26.52 -4.95 -30.74
C LEU A 650 25.23 -5.01 -31.56
N SER A 651 25.05 -4.06 -32.49
CA SER A 651 23.88 -4.02 -33.39
C SER A 651 23.72 -5.34 -34.16
N ASN A 652 24.83 -5.92 -34.63
CA ASN A 652 24.80 -7.16 -35.40
C ASN A 652 24.61 -8.41 -34.52
N THR A 653 25.07 -8.39 -33.27
CA THR A 653 25.11 -9.58 -32.40
C THR A 653 23.90 -9.70 -31.48
N ASN A 654 23.31 -8.59 -31.03
CA ASN A 654 22.24 -8.62 -30.04
C ASN A 654 20.98 -9.36 -30.55
N LYS A 655 20.18 -9.84 -29.59
CA LYS A 655 18.97 -10.64 -29.82
C LYS A 655 17.71 -9.92 -29.33
N ILE A 656 17.77 -8.60 -29.18
CA ILE A 656 16.68 -7.81 -28.62
C ILE A 656 15.50 -7.87 -29.60
N THR A 657 14.36 -8.31 -29.07
CA THR A 657 13.10 -8.44 -29.81
C THR A 657 12.03 -7.47 -29.31
N LYS A 658 12.18 -6.91 -28.10
CA LYS A 658 11.22 -5.96 -27.53
C LYS A 658 11.95 -4.70 -27.07
N VAL A 659 11.48 -3.54 -27.51
CA VAL A 659 12.01 -2.25 -27.06
C VAL A 659 10.84 -1.37 -26.60
N ASN A 660 11.02 -0.66 -25.50
CA ASN A 660 10.10 0.35 -25.00
C ASN A 660 10.87 1.64 -24.68
N LEU A 661 10.39 2.76 -25.20
CA LEU A 661 10.87 4.10 -24.90
C LEU A 661 9.72 4.92 -24.27
N GLU A 662 9.79 5.15 -22.96
CA GLU A 662 8.72 5.80 -22.20
C GLU A 662 8.68 7.33 -22.38
N LYS A 663 9.81 7.94 -22.68
CA LYS A 663 9.92 9.38 -22.88
C LYS A 663 10.80 9.63 -24.09
N MET A 664 10.15 9.99 -25.18
CA MET A 664 10.82 10.41 -26.39
C MET A 664 10.99 11.93 -26.37
N ASN A 665 12.20 12.43 -26.61
CA ASN A 665 12.47 13.87 -26.75
C ASN A 665 12.84 14.25 -28.20
N HIS A 666 13.55 13.35 -28.90
CA HIS A 666 14.05 13.58 -30.25
C HIS A 666 13.81 12.37 -31.19
N LEU A 667 13.66 12.62 -32.49
CA LEU A 667 13.46 11.54 -33.49
C LEU A 667 14.73 10.70 -33.67
N GLU A 668 15.88 11.31 -33.41
CA GLU A 668 17.20 10.70 -33.41
C GLU A 668 17.32 9.55 -32.40
N GLU A 669 16.58 9.59 -31.28
CA GLU A 669 16.52 8.49 -30.29
C GLU A 669 15.90 7.24 -30.91
N VAL A 670 14.81 7.42 -31.68
CA VAL A 670 14.15 6.33 -32.40
C VAL A 670 15.06 5.79 -33.50
N GLN A 671 15.79 6.67 -34.23
CA GLN A 671 16.80 6.23 -35.21
C GLN A 671 17.85 5.34 -34.56
N PHE A 672 18.39 5.80 -33.43
CA PHE A 672 19.43 5.11 -32.69
C PHE A 672 18.96 3.72 -32.23
N LEU A 673 17.78 3.61 -31.59
CA LEU A 673 17.26 2.32 -31.11
C LEU A 673 16.95 1.35 -32.25
N VAL A 674 16.47 1.86 -33.38
CA VAL A 674 16.23 1.06 -34.59
C VAL A 674 17.55 0.50 -35.14
N ASP A 675 18.59 1.32 -35.21
CA ASP A 675 19.90 0.89 -35.69
C ASP A 675 20.58 -0.05 -34.71
N LEU A 676 20.37 0.16 -33.41
CA LEU A 676 20.91 -0.68 -32.35
C LEU A 676 20.21 -2.04 -32.28
N CYS A 677 18.90 -2.12 -32.51
CA CYS A 677 18.10 -3.35 -32.34
C CYS A 677 17.46 -3.83 -33.66
N PRO A 678 18.22 -4.28 -34.67
CA PRO A 678 17.68 -4.66 -35.98
C PRO A 678 16.79 -5.91 -35.97
N ARG A 679 16.80 -6.68 -34.88
CA ARG A 679 15.96 -7.89 -34.67
C ARG A 679 14.66 -7.60 -33.91
N MET A 680 14.40 -6.33 -33.61
CA MET A 680 13.21 -5.90 -32.89
C MET A 680 11.92 -6.36 -33.58
N LYS A 681 11.03 -6.96 -32.78
CA LYS A 681 9.69 -7.44 -33.17
C LYS A 681 8.57 -6.62 -32.54
N TYR A 682 8.81 -6.05 -31.38
CA TYR A 682 7.88 -5.18 -30.65
C TYR A 682 8.59 -3.87 -30.32
N PHE A 683 7.97 -2.74 -30.66
CA PHE A 683 8.45 -1.43 -30.28
C PHE A 683 7.32 -0.61 -29.68
N GLU A 684 7.46 -0.17 -28.44
CA GLU A 684 6.54 0.77 -27.78
C GLU A 684 7.22 2.12 -27.59
N ILE A 685 6.53 3.21 -27.92
CA ILE A 685 7.04 4.58 -27.81
C ILE A 685 5.95 5.47 -27.22
N ASP A 686 6.31 6.26 -26.23
CA ASP A 686 5.45 7.34 -25.73
C ASP A 686 5.68 8.66 -26.49
N CYS A 687 4.62 9.16 -27.11
CA CYS A 687 4.62 10.39 -27.89
C CYS A 687 3.98 11.57 -27.14
N THR A 688 3.79 11.51 -25.82
CA THR A 688 3.10 12.58 -25.07
C THR A 688 3.85 13.91 -24.97
N ASN A 689 5.16 13.95 -25.24
CA ASN A 689 5.99 15.15 -25.05
C ASN A 689 5.97 16.15 -26.23
N GLY A 690 4.85 16.27 -26.94
CA GLY A 690 4.70 17.21 -28.05
C GLY A 690 5.36 16.75 -29.36
N ILE A 691 5.85 15.52 -29.44
CA ILE A 691 6.33 14.92 -30.69
C ILE A 691 5.12 14.41 -31.48
N CYS A 692 5.05 14.83 -32.74
CA CYS A 692 4.01 14.47 -33.68
C CYS A 692 4.07 12.95 -33.99
N PRO A 693 3.09 12.13 -33.54
CA PRO A 693 3.08 10.68 -33.78
C PRO A 693 3.15 10.32 -35.26
N GLU A 694 2.62 11.18 -36.13
CA GLU A 694 2.68 11.04 -37.58
C GLU A 694 4.14 11.04 -38.10
N LYS A 695 5.01 11.89 -37.54
CA LYS A 695 6.43 11.92 -37.92
C LYS A 695 7.14 10.64 -37.51
N VAL A 696 6.84 10.14 -36.29
CA VAL A 696 7.41 8.89 -35.76
C VAL A 696 6.97 7.71 -36.61
N LEU A 697 5.68 7.62 -36.92
CA LEU A 697 5.11 6.57 -37.75
C LEU A 697 5.73 6.56 -39.16
N ARG A 698 5.76 7.72 -39.84
CA ARG A 698 6.39 7.85 -41.16
C ARG A 698 7.84 7.40 -41.13
N PHE A 699 8.57 7.88 -40.14
CA PHE A 699 9.98 7.56 -39.98
C PHE A 699 10.22 6.05 -39.82
N ILE A 700 9.50 5.40 -38.91
CA ILE A 700 9.63 3.95 -38.66
C ILE A 700 9.20 3.15 -39.89
N LEU A 701 8.03 3.44 -40.48
CA LEU A 701 7.48 2.66 -41.57
C LEU A 701 8.24 2.85 -42.90
N MET A 702 8.69 4.07 -43.22
CA MET A 702 9.54 4.29 -44.41
C MET A 702 10.87 3.53 -44.29
N LYS A 703 11.45 3.47 -43.08
CA LYS A 703 12.67 2.70 -42.81
C LYS A 703 12.43 1.19 -42.72
N ASN A 704 11.23 0.75 -42.33
CA ASN A 704 10.86 -0.66 -42.16
C ASN A 704 11.10 -1.48 -43.45
N THR A 705 10.82 -0.91 -44.62
CA THR A 705 11.04 -1.57 -45.93
C THR A 705 12.50 -1.98 -46.21
N LYS A 706 13.48 -1.37 -45.53
CA LYS A 706 14.91 -1.63 -45.76
C LYS A 706 15.68 -2.07 -44.52
N TYR A 707 15.27 -1.69 -43.30
CA TYR A 707 16.09 -1.82 -42.08
C TYR A 707 15.43 -2.59 -40.92
N ILE A 708 14.09 -2.69 -40.84
CA ILE A 708 13.40 -3.29 -39.66
C ILE A 708 12.45 -4.43 -40.04
N ARG A 709 12.91 -5.34 -40.91
CA ARG A 709 12.10 -6.44 -41.49
C ARG A 709 11.36 -7.31 -40.47
N ASN A 710 11.77 -7.28 -39.19
CA ASN A 710 11.25 -8.13 -38.14
C ASN A 710 10.15 -7.46 -37.29
N LEU A 711 9.89 -6.15 -37.45
CA LEU A 711 8.96 -5.41 -36.60
C LEU A 711 7.52 -5.88 -36.83
N CYS A 712 7.00 -6.70 -35.92
CA CYS A 712 5.65 -7.25 -35.98
C CYS A 712 4.63 -6.31 -35.32
N VAL A 713 5.02 -5.59 -34.27
CA VAL A 713 4.13 -4.73 -33.48
C VAL A 713 4.81 -3.40 -33.20
N LEU A 714 4.14 -2.31 -33.58
CA LEU A 714 4.48 -0.95 -33.16
C LEU A 714 3.35 -0.42 -32.28
N CYS A 715 3.67 0.05 -31.08
CA CYS A 715 2.73 0.63 -30.13
C CYS A 715 3.08 2.10 -29.90
N LEU A 716 2.15 2.99 -30.18
CA LEU A 716 2.28 4.42 -29.89
C LEU A 716 1.36 4.78 -28.73
N LYS A 717 1.93 5.26 -27.63
CA LYS A 717 1.17 5.85 -26.52
C LYS A 717 0.99 7.34 -26.78
N ILE A 718 -0.26 7.81 -26.73
CA ILE A 718 -0.63 9.17 -27.12
C ILE A 718 -1.61 9.73 -26.08
N SER A 719 -1.36 10.94 -25.60
CA SER A 719 -2.26 11.70 -24.72
C SER A 719 -2.16 13.20 -25.02
N PRO A 720 -3.28 13.94 -25.14
CA PRO A 720 -4.66 13.46 -25.10
C PRO A 720 -5.07 12.75 -26.40
N MET A 721 -5.91 11.71 -26.28
CA MET A 721 -6.42 11.01 -27.44
C MET A 721 -7.49 11.81 -28.18
N ASN A 722 -7.26 12.05 -29.47
CA ASN A 722 -8.24 12.62 -30.38
C ASN A 722 -8.48 11.63 -31.53
N MET A 723 -9.74 11.26 -31.80
CA MET A 723 -10.10 10.36 -32.90
C MET A 723 -9.54 10.84 -34.25
N ASN A 724 -9.38 12.15 -34.42
CA ASN A 724 -8.74 12.73 -35.61
C ASN A 724 -7.28 12.26 -35.82
N ILE A 725 -6.56 11.86 -34.77
CA ILE A 725 -5.18 11.37 -34.88
C ILE A 725 -5.18 9.96 -35.51
N ILE A 726 -6.12 9.09 -35.12
CA ILE A 726 -6.22 7.74 -35.69
C ILE A 726 -6.53 7.81 -37.19
N ASP A 727 -7.48 8.65 -37.57
CA ASP A 727 -7.84 8.83 -38.98
C ASP A 727 -6.70 9.45 -39.79
N LYS A 728 -5.93 10.36 -39.20
CA LYS A 728 -4.70 10.88 -39.82
C LYS A 728 -3.63 9.82 -40.00
N LEU A 729 -3.39 8.97 -38.99
CA LEU A 729 -2.41 7.88 -39.08
C LEU A 729 -2.82 6.83 -40.12
N LYS A 730 -4.12 6.49 -40.20
CA LYS A 730 -4.69 5.65 -41.26
C LYS A 730 -4.50 6.26 -42.64
N ASN A 731 -4.89 7.53 -42.81
CA ASN A 731 -4.70 8.26 -44.06
C ASN A 731 -3.23 8.31 -44.50
N ILE A 732 -2.29 8.47 -43.58
CA ILE A 732 -0.85 8.44 -43.89
C ILE A 732 -0.45 7.06 -44.43
N ILE A 733 -0.88 5.97 -43.79
CA ILE A 733 -0.58 4.62 -44.25
C ILE A 733 -1.18 4.35 -45.63
N ASP A 734 -2.44 4.75 -45.84
CA ASP A 734 -3.17 4.53 -47.08
C ASP A 734 -2.62 5.37 -48.25
N ILE A 735 -2.38 6.66 -48.04
CA ILE A 735 -1.89 7.60 -49.06
C ILE A 735 -0.45 7.28 -49.44
N GLU A 736 0.41 7.07 -48.45
CA GLU A 736 1.84 6.84 -48.68
C GLU A 736 2.14 5.36 -48.96
N GLN A 737 1.11 4.50 -49.03
CA GLN A 737 1.21 3.05 -49.22
C GLN A 737 2.25 2.40 -48.31
N LEU A 738 2.40 2.92 -47.09
CA LEU A 738 3.53 2.59 -46.23
C LEU A 738 3.51 1.12 -45.80
N CYS A 739 2.33 0.49 -45.75
CA CYS A 739 2.13 -0.89 -45.33
C CYS A 739 0.78 -1.46 -45.80
N GLN A 740 0.78 -2.47 -46.70
CA GLN A 740 -0.46 -3.14 -47.14
C GLN A 740 -1.00 -4.19 -46.15
N THR A 741 -0.26 -4.48 -45.07
CA THR A 741 -0.48 -5.67 -44.24
C THR A 741 -0.64 -5.40 -42.74
N TYR A 742 -0.67 -4.16 -42.25
CA TYR A 742 -0.84 -3.90 -40.81
C TYR A 742 -2.31 -3.72 -40.41
N THR A 743 -2.74 -4.37 -39.33
CA THR A 743 -3.98 -4.06 -38.62
C THR A 743 -3.72 -2.97 -37.57
N ILE A 744 -4.67 -2.04 -37.46
CA ILE A 744 -4.60 -0.95 -36.50
C ILE A 744 -5.66 -1.19 -35.42
N GLU A 745 -5.20 -1.38 -34.19
CA GLU A 745 -6.04 -1.58 -33.02
C GLU A 745 -5.82 -0.46 -32.01
N GLN A 746 -6.91 0.00 -31.39
CA GLN A 746 -6.85 0.96 -30.30
C GLN A 746 -7.24 0.27 -29.00
N ILE A 747 -6.40 0.41 -27.97
CA ILE A 747 -6.69 -0.07 -26.62
C ILE A 747 -6.28 1.04 -25.65
N ASP A 748 -7.26 1.60 -24.94
CA ASP A 748 -7.08 2.74 -24.02
C ASP A 748 -6.33 3.90 -24.69
N SER A 749 -5.23 4.37 -24.10
CA SER A 749 -4.38 5.45 -24.62
C SER A 749 -3.27 4.99 -25.58
N ARG A 750 -3.39 3.79 -26.15
CA ARG A 750 -2.39 3.19 -27.05
C ARG A 750 -2.97 2.81 -28.41
N ILE A 751 -2.17 3.04 -29.45
CA ILE A 751 -2.46 2.61 -30.82
C ILE A 751 -1.44 1.53 -31.20
N TYR A 752 -1.95 0.35 -31.55
CA TYR A 752 -1.15 -0.79 -31.98
C TYR A 752 -1.25 -0.94 -33.50
N PHE A 753 -0.10 -1.03 -34.15
CA PHE A 753 0.03 -1.45 -35.54
C PHE A 753 0.61 -2.86 -35.52
N ARG A 754 -0.18 -3.86 -35.92
CA ARG A 754 0.23 -5.27 -35.96
C ARG A 754 0.37 -5.75 -37.40
N LEU A 755 1.51 -6.33 -37.75
CA LEU A 755 1.72 -6.95 -39.05
C LEU A 755 0.84 -8.20 -39.15
N ASN A 756 -0.02 -8.27 -40.15
CA ASN A 756 -0.71 -9.49 -40.55
C ASN A 756 0.32 -10.38 -41.24
N LEU A 757 0.83 -11.36 -40.50
CA LEU A 757 1.72 -12.41 -41.00
C LEU A 757 0.96 -13.49 -41.75
#